data_AF-A0A9P4QJV1-F1
#
_entry.id   AF-A0A9P4QJV1-F1
#
_cell.length_a   1.000
_cell.length_b   1.000
_cell.length_c   1.000
_cell.angle_alpha   90.00
_cell.angle_beta   90.00
_cell.angle_gamma   90.00
#
_symmetry.space_group_name_H-M   'P 1'
#
loop_
_entity.id
_entity.type
_entity.pdbx_description
1 polymer ?
#
loop_
_entity_poly.entity_id
_entity_poly.type
_entity_poly.pdbx_seq_one_letter_code
_entity_poly.pdbx_strand_id
1 'polypeptide(L)'
;MPRSTRKTTAAASAASATTRRTGRTRKATPKAAPKAAPKATPKAVPKATPKAASKTTKAAKATPAGKAGSTTPRVQFTDPLEKGPSNKGIRGLTPLPEEDEEFISISDIDVDLLPHTPQPSSNLPVTDLTTVLSSSPPVQLSTRMDVSYLLLVNNKKAVSRIEKSTFGMLSLMFMEDFVEEMMGMDESGLNGQTYSILKRTIQYKVGKHSVKTITIPNFGIEEDTRICEDIKDLLSRSKPNVIVELRLEVSVEALGLKPAFKRNQAFNETLSDPTESAQQPRVTPRVSQILKEYQPGTSKEAKEAKLLERTAQLQTAAQGQSQIHAHWPCENSECANFGQYCYRTEGGKQHFKIELIDVQSWANRIASGKCNVANPMPDMVARWRTAAGGGDQLLAGRKKLSKKKKRRSSSSDSDPESALEFKREKKKMARRRQQIQERQMLEDEENEQLRRRQREQQRAMLDQQMYTGMGMHGPMPGYSALPPVFANPYSVQQQSFMPMAYPPIPPQPPMGYKQAHHMPAAPAMPTALPTRPPEQPRFHTPPEGAKAPILSSSPLDGKSHTRSDVRGFLTWLVEQQSEEDTLEYIRTQDVILDQMWTVDDIKQMANRTSIAYTEAIKEPHCLKDGVIRHLRKEFTQYKQSVRAKLAEEASAKQAEETRAQMAAAAGLASLGGDI
;
A
#
# COMPACT_ATOMS: atom_id res chain seq x y z
N MET A 1 74.60 4.47 -29.29
CA MET A 1 75.28 5.40 -30.23
C MET A 1 75.49 4.66 -31.55
N PRO A 2 75.28 5.22 -32.76
CA PRO A 2 74.80 6.57 -33.12
C PRO A 2 73.74 6.66 -34.28
N ARG A 3 73.16 7.88 -34.39
CA ARG A 3 72.65 8.66 -35.56
C ARG A 3 71.63 8.04 -36.55
N SER A 4 70.39 8.55 -36.67
CA SER A 4 69.89 9.85 -37.21
C SER A 4 69.77 9.89 -38.76
N THR A 5 68.55 10.03 -39.30
CA THR A 5 68.05 11.22 -40.04
C THR A 5 66.62 11.07 -40.62
N ARG A 6 65.78 12.11 -40.39
CA ARG A 6 64.77 12.79 -41.28
C ARG A 6 63.62 11.98 -41.94
N LYS A 7 62.39 12.47 -42.18
CA LYS A 7 61.63 13.75 -42.03
C LYS A 7 60.16 13.50 -42.50
N THR A 8 59.30 14.54 -42.39
CA THR A 8 57.94 14.82 -42.97
C THR A 8 56.71 14.18 -42.30
N THR A 9 55.58 14.85 -41.98
CA THR A 9 55.05 16.25 -42.14
C THR A 9 53.71 16.43 -41.38
N ALA A 10 53.44 17.67 -40.91
CA ALA A 10 52.13 18.35 -40.73
C ALA A 10 51.08 17.81 -39.71
N ALA A 11 50.28 18.61 -38.99
CA ALA A 11 50.20 20.04 -38.69
C ALA A 11 49.27 20.22 -37.46
N ALA A 12 49.51 21.24 -36.65
CA ALA A 12 48.68 21.62 -35.50
C ALA A 12 48.33 23.12 -35.56
N SER A 13 47.15 23.44 -35.01
CA SER A 13 46.79 24.69 -34.30
C SER A 13 46.53 25.99 -35.08
N ALA A 14 45.28 26.47 -34.97
CA ALA A 14 44.90 27.89 -34.91
C ALA A 14 43.54 27.95 -34.18
N ALA A 15 43.42 28.49 -32.96
CA ALA A 15 43.51 29.89 -32.52
C ALA A 15 42.24 30.71 -32.79
N SER A 16 41.67 31.15 -31.67
CA SER A 16 40.56 32.07 -31.40
C SER A 16 40.40 33.28 -32.32
N ALA A 17 39.15 33.64 -32.62
CA ALA A 17 38.77 34.98 -33.06
C ALA A 17 37.54 35.50 -32.29
N THR A 18 37.83 36.50 -31.46
CA THR A 18 36.94 37.37 -30.71
C THR A 18 36.21 38.32 -31.65
N THR A 19 34.87 38.44 -31.55
CA THR A 19 34.15 39.59 -32.13
C THR A 19 33.40 40.35 -31.05
N ARG A 20 33.90 41.56 -30.77
CA ARG A 20 33.26 42.62 -29.98
C ARG A 20 31.94 43.04 -30.65
N ARG A 21 30.90 43.28 -29.85
CA ARG A 21 29.84 44.23 -30.21
C ARG A 21 29.47 45.09 -29.01
N THR A 22 29.45 46.38 -29.27
CA THR A 22 29.41 47.51 -28.34
C THR A 22 27.99 47.89 -27.93
N GLY A 23 27.86 48.38 -26.70
CA GLY A 23 27.06 49.55 -26.34
C GLY A 23 25.54 49.46 -26.37
N ARG A 24 24.92 49.29 -25.21
CA ARG A 24 23.68 50.03 -24.90
C ARG A 24 23.55 50.34 -23.40
N THR A 25 23.28 51.61 -23.17
CA THR A 25 23.26 52.39 -21.92
C THR A 25 22.19 51.90 -20.94
N ARG A 26 22.56 51.79 -19.66
CA ARG A 26 21.64 51.59 -18.53
C ARG A 26 21.19 52.94 -17.97
N LYS A 27 19.88 53.17 -17.96
CA LYS A 27 19.22 54.28 -17.26
C LYS A 27 19.06 53.89 -15.79
N ALA A 28 19.54 54.74 -14.89
CA ALA A 28 19.43 54.61 -13.45
C ALA A 28 18.13 55.23 -12.93
N THR A 29 17.55 54.62 -11.89
CA THR A 29 16.57 55.26 -11.00
C THR A 29 16.75 54.71 -9.57
N PRO A 30 16.45 55.50 -8.52
CA PRO A 30 17.25 55.46 -7.29
C PRO A 30 16.70 54.63 -6.12
N LYS A 31 17.67 54.06 -5.42
CA LYS A 31 17.82 53.77 -3.98
C LYS A 31 16.74 54.35 -3.04
N ALA A 32 16.04 53.45 -2.33
CA ALA A 32 15.32 53.75 -1.08
C ALA A 32 15.96 53.01 0.10
N ALA A 33 16.05 53.70 1.24
CA ALA A 33 16.82 53.39 2.44
C ALA A 33 16.22 52.28 3.34
N PRO A 34 17.03 51.62 4.20
CA PRO A 34 16.57 50.57 5.10
C PRO A 34 15.99 51.13 6.42
N LYS A 35 14.81 50.66 6.81
CA LYS A 35 14.20 50.95 8.12
C LYS A 35 14.50 49.84 9.14
N ALA A 36 15.22 50.26 10.17
CA ALA A 36 15.13 49.93 11.60
C ALA A 36 14.71 48.52 12.06
N ALA A 37 15.63 47.88 12.77
CA ALA A 37 15.40 46.78 13.70
C ALA A 37 14.70 47.25 14.99
N PRO A 38 13.96 46.37 15.69
CA PRO A 38 13.69 46.54 17.11
C PRO A 38 14.29 45.42 17.98
N LYS A 39 15.14 45.88 18.90
CA LYS A 39 15.23 45.58 20.34
C LYS A 39 15.00 44.14 20.86
N ALA A 40 16.08 43.64 21.45
CA ALA A 40 16.14 42.56 22.44
C ALA A 40 15.65 43.00 23.83
N THR A 41 15.11 42.04 24.60
CA THR A 41 14.93 42.00 26.07
C THR A 41 14.49 40.57 26.48
N PRO A 42 14.58 40.13 27.76
CA PRO A 42 15.77 39.47 28.30
C PRO A 42 15.53 38.03 28.80
N LYS A 43 16.65 37.32 29.03
CA LYS A 43 16.75 36.00 29.68
C LYS A 43 16.18 36.02 31.10
N ALA A 44 15.28 35.08 31.40
CA ALA A 44 14.91 34.69 32.76
C ALA A 44 15.65 33.40 33.17
N VAL A 45 16.14 33.44 34.40
CA VAL A 45 16.91 32.43 35.15
C VAL A 45 16.01 31.25 35.58
N PRO A 46 16.57 30.05 35.80
CA PRO A 46 16.20 29.34 37.02
C PRO A 46 17.40 28.93 37.88
N LYS A 47 17.14 29.10 39.17
CA LYS A 47 17.99 29.00 40.36
C LYS A 47 18.17 27.53 40.77
N ALA A 48 19.32 27.24 41.38
CA ALA A 48 19.75 25.92 41.81
C ALA A 48 19.12 25.43 43.14
N THR A 49 19.07 24.08 43.28
CA THR A 49 19.19 23.21 44.50
C THR A 49 18.06 23.17 45.56
N PRO A 50 17.94 22.13 46.45
CA PRO A 50 18.72 20.88 46.63
C PRO A 50 17.94 19.54 46.88
N LYS A 51 18.63 18.41 46.66
CA LYS A 51 18.89 17.26 47.57
C LYS A 51 17.78 16.78 48.54
N ALA A 52 17.32 15.53 48.38
CA ALA A 52 16.82 14.70 49.48
C ALA A 52 17.15 13.22 49.23
N ALA A 53 17.62 12.55 50.27
CA ALA A 53 18.12 11.18 50.31
C ALA A 53 17.16 10.27 51.11
N SER A 54 17.05 9.01 50.69
CA SER A 54 16.58 7.87 51.49
C SER A 54 17.10 6.60 50.76
N LYS A 55 18.10 5.84 51.23
CA LYS A 55 18.35 5.06 52.46
C LYS A 55 17.52 3.76 52.55
N THR A 56 18.24 2.63 52.42
CA THR A 56 18.05 1.27 53.04
C THR A 56 16.84 0.42 52.64
N THR A 57 16.97 -0.84 52.19
CA THR A 57 17.33 -2.08 52.96
C THR A 57 17.46 -3.26 51.95
N LYS A 58 18.55 -4.03 51.87
CA LYS A 58 18.93 -5.32 52.55
C LYS A 58 17.84 -6.42 52.65
N ALA A 59 18.10 -7.58 52.00
CA ALA A 59 17.93 -8.99 52.45
C ALA A 59 18.10 -9.92 51.22
N ALA A 60 19.21 -10.64 50.97
CA ALA A 60 19.75 -11.86 51.58
C ALA A 60 18.72 -12.96 51.92
N LYS A 61 18.83 -14.15 51.29
CA LYS A 61 18.84 -15.54 51.83
C LYS A 61 18.59 -16.52 50.65
N ALA A 62 19.52 -17.35 50.14
CA ALA A 62 20.33 -18.45 50.67
C ALA A 62 19.72 -19.86 50.46
N THR A 63 20.53 -20.73 49.81
CA THR A 63 20.70 -22.20 49.99
C THR A 63 19.65 -23.17 49.41
N PRO A 64 19.98 -24.49 49.22
CA PRO A 64 21.29 -25.16 49.19
C PRO A 64 21.48 -26.21 48.05
N ALA A 65 22.72 -26.65 47.93
CA ALA A 65 23.17 -27.86 47.24
C ALA A 65 22.79 -29.15 48.00
N GLY A 66 22.66 -30.27 47.27
CA GLY A 66 22.53 -31.62 47.82
C GLY A 66 23.20 -32.65 46.90
N LYS A 67 24.04 -33.50 47.49
CA LYS A 67 24.97 -34.48 46.90
C LYS A 67 24.37 -35.89 46.80
N ALA A 68 25.15 -36.76 46.16
CA ALA A 68 25.21 -38.24 46.20
C ALA A 68 24.26 -38.95 45.21
N GLY A 69 24.66 -39.96 44.42
CA GLY A 69 25.87 -40.79 44.38
C GLY A 69 25.41 -42.25 44.23
N SER A 70 25.78 -42.98 43.16
CA SER A 70 25.75 -44.45 43.12
C SER A 70 26.38 -45.03 41.83
N THR A 71 27.60 -45.54 42.00
CA THR A 71 28.13 -46.88 41.63
C THR A 71 27.56 -47.71 40.44
N THR A 72 28.49 -48.04 39.53
CA THR A 72 28.67 -49.17 38.55
C THR A 72 28.15 -50.56 38.99
N PRO A 73 28.00 -51.61 38.11
CA PRO A 73 28.97 -52.12 37.08
C PRO A 73 28.37 -52.53 35.70
N ARG A 74 29.08 -52.35 34.57
CA ARG A 74 30.09 -53.23 33.91
C ARG A 74 29.55 -54.61 33.46
N VAL A 75 29.21 -54.75 32.17
CA VAL A 75 29.33 -55.99 31.39
C VAL A 75 29.81 -55.65 29.98
N GLN A 76 30.92 -56.27 29.58
CA GLN A 76 31.48 -56.29 28.22
C GLN A 76 30.73 -57.35 27.42
N PHE A 77 30.48 -57.17 26.12
CA PHE A 77 30.72 -58.21 25.11
C PHE A 77 30.66 -57.59 23.70
N THR A 78 31.37 -58.26 22.81
CA THR A 78 32.03 -57.81 21.59
C THR A 78 31.14 -57.87 20.35
N ASP A 79 31.41 -56.95 19.41
CA ASP A 79 31.25 -57.08 17.95
C ASP A 79 31.81 -58.44 17.44
N PRO A 80 31.34 -59.01 16.31
CA PRO A 80 31.62 -58.40 15.00
C PRO A 80 30.62 -58.64 13.84
N LEU A 81 30.59 -57.64 12.93
CA LEU A 81 30.80 -57.75 11.48
C LEU A 81 30.35 -59.03 10.74
N GLU A 82 29.46 -58.90 9.74
CA GLU A 82 29.81 -59.02 8.31
C GLU A 82 28.59 -59.19 7.36
N LYS A 83 28.72 -58.55 6.19
CA LYS A 83 28.27 -58.96 4.84
C LYS A 83 26.78 -58.91 4.47
N GLY A 84 26.46 -57.97 3.57
CA GLY A 84 25.36 -58.11 2.59
C GLY A 84 25.76 -59.03 1.42
N PRO A 85 25.28 -58.76 0.20
CA PRO A 85 23.88 -58.65 -0.24
C PRO A 85 23.60 -59.61 -1.42
N SER A 86 22.33 -59.98 -1.69
CA SER A 86 21.96 -60.53 -3.02
C SER A 86 20.46 -60.48 -3.31
N ASN A 87 20.07 -59.49 -4.10
CA ASN A 87 19.49 -59.59 -5.46
C ASN A 87 18.45 -60.68 -5.84
N LYS A 88 17.55 -60.23 -6.75
CA LYS A 88 16.51 -60.92 -7.57
C LYS A 88 15.12 -60.92 -6.91
N GLY A 89 14.01 -60.50 -7.53
CA GLY A 89 13.72 -60.09 -8.90
C GLY A 89 12.30 -60.53 -9.28
N ILE A 90 11.68 -59.79 -10.22
CA ILE A 90 10.73 -60.26 -11.25
C ILE A 90 9.19 -60.24 -10.97
N ARG A 91 8.55 -59.27 -11.67
CA ARG A 91 7.33 -59.27 -12.55
C ARG A 91 5.89 -59.54 -12.04
N GLY A 92 4.99 -58.71 -12.59
CA GLY A 92 3.61 -59.01 -13.08
C GLY A 92 2.54 -58.10 -12.45
N LEU A 93 1.99 -57.05 -13.08
CA LEU A 93 0.85 -57.00 -14.04
C LEU A 93 -0.34 -57.89 -13.57
N THR A 94 -1.60 -57.49 -13.36
CA THR A 94 -2.51 -56.42 -13.90
C THR A 94 -3.81 -56.35 -13.00
N PRO A 95 -4.98 -55.71 -13.33
CA PRO A 95 -5.64 -54.69 -12.48
C PRO A 95 -7.08 -54.97 -11.93
N LEU A 96 -7.52 -54.11 -10.97
CA LEU A 96 -8.93 -53.70 -10.59
C LEU A 96 -9.92 -54.79 -10.10
N PRO A 97 -11.04 -54.48 -9.39
CA PRO A 97 -11.52 -53.21 -8.82
C PRO A 97 -12.03 -53.26 -7.35
N GLU A 98 -12.50 -52.10 -6.88
CA GLU A 98 -13.59 -51.85 -5.92
C GLU A 98 -13.46 -52.19 -4.41
N GLU A 99 -13.66 -51.10 -3.65
CA GLU A 99 -14.44 -50.96 -2.42
C GLU A 99 -13.83 -51.25 -1.03
N ASP A 100 -14.31 -50.40 -0.14
CA ASP A 100 -14.37 -50.43 1.32
C ASP A 100 -13.35 -49.69 2.18
N GLU A 101 -13.94 -48.73 2.89
CA GLU A 101 -13.44 -47.96 4.00
C GLU A 101 -12.90 -48.84 5.12
N GLU A 102 -11.69 -48.53 5.62
CA GLU A 102 -11.38 -48.76 7.02
C GLU A 102 -10.58 -47.60 7.61
N PHE A 103 -11.15 -47.06 8.68
CA PHE A 103 -10.53 -46.24 9.71
C PHE A 103 -9.18 -46.81 10.14
N ILE A 104 -8.09 -46.06 9.95
CA ILE A 104 -6.84 -46.30 10.70
C ILE A 104 -6.65 -45.16 11.70
N SER A 105 -6.99 -45.48 12.94
CA SER A 105 -6.58 -44.77 14.15
C SER A 105 -5.06 -44.93 14.31
N ILE A 106 -4.32 -43.83 14.23
CA ILE A 106 -2.89 -43.78 14.59
C ILE A 106 -2.79 -43.04 15.93
N SER A 107 -2.88 -43.81 17.00
CA SER A 107 -2.33 -43.47 18.31
C SER A 107 -0.84 -43.86 18.33
N ASP A 108 -0.06 -43.13 19.12
CA ASP A 108 1.22 -43.52 19.69
C ASP A 108 2.46 -43.49 18.78
N ILE A 109 3.08 -42.31 18.70
CA ILE A 109 4.52 -42.19 18.45
C ILE A 109 5.12 -41.29 19.55
N ASP A 110 5.68 -41.93 20.56
CA ASP A 110 6.61 -41.35 21.53
C ASP A 110 7.89 -40.91 20.81
N VAL A 111 8.18 -39.60 20.85
CA VAL A 111 9.44 -39.04 20.36
C VAL A 111 10.32 -38.74 21.57
N ASP A 112 11.21 -39.70 21.87
CA ASP A 112 12.23 -39.58 22.88
C ASP A 112 13.32 -38.56 22.48
N LEU A 113 13.66 -37.73 23.46
CA LEU A 113 14.66 -36.68 23.43
C LEU A 113 16.08 -37.26 23.41
N LEU A 114 16.92 -36.84 22.44
CA LEU A 114 18.37 -37.08 22.47
C LEU A 114 19.16 -35.86 23.00
N PRO A 115 20.21 -36.07 23.82
CA PRO A 115 20.89 -35.02 24.57
C PRO A 115 22.16 -34.46 23.92
N HIS A 116 22.53 -33.29 24.43
CA HIS A 116 23.73 -32.50 24.14
C HIS A 116 25.06 -33.21 24.39
N THR A 117 26.02 -33.00 23.48
CA THR A 117 27.46 -33.26 23.68
C THR A 117 28.24 -32.00 24.09
N PRO A 118 29.36 -32.13 24.84
CA PRO A 118 29.97 -31.04 25.62
C PRO A 118 31.15 -30.33 24.93
N GLN A 119 31.44 -29.12 25.44
CA GLN A 119 32.64 -28.32 25.18
C GLN A 119 33.93 -28.96 25.71
N PRO A 120 35.08 -28.62 25.10
CA PRO A 120 36.34 -28.52 25.81
C PRO A 120 36.77 -27.07 26.08
N SER A 121 37.18 -26.87 27.33
CA SER A 121 37.86 -25.71 27.91
C SER A 121 39.28 -25.53 27.36
N SER A 122 39.68 -24.27 27.12
CA SER A 122 41.09 -23.89 26.99
C SER A 122 41.34 -22.51 27.60
N ASN A 123 42.12 -22.52 28.70
CA ASN A 123 42.77 -21.39 29.34
C ASN A 123 43.79 -20.73 28.40
N LEU A 124 43.84 -19.39 28.31
CA LEU A 124 45.02 -18.61 27.90
C LEU A 124 44.92 -17.14 28.40
N PRO A 125 46.06 -16.43 28.51
CA PRO A 125 46.31 -15.47 29.58
C PRO A 125 45.87 -14.04 29.28
N VAL A 126 45.64 -13.32 30.37
CA VAL A 126 45.42 -11.88 30.44
C VAL A 126 46.74 -11.17 30.18
N THR A 127 46.82 -10.41 29.09
CA THR A 127 47.79 -9.32 28.93
C THR A 127 47.03 -8.02 28.75
N ASP A 128 47.11 -7.19 29.79
CA ASP A 128 46.79 -5.77 29.78
C ASP A 128 47.59 -5.04 28.69
N LEU A 129 46.91 -4.26 27.86
CA LEU A 129 47.49 -3.12 27.17
C LEU A 129 46.39 -2.09 26.90
N THR A 130 46.24 -1.22 27.89
CA THR A 130 45.43 -0.01 27.89
C THR A 130 46.11 1.02 26.98
N THR A 131 45.56 1.28 25.80
CA THR A 131 45.83 2.52 25.06
C THR A 131 44.55 2.95 24.36
N VAL A 132 43.78 3.79 25.05
CA VAL A 132 42.54 4.39 24.57
C VAL A 132 42.89 5.53 23.61
N LEU A 133 42.94 5.25 22.31
CA LEU A 133 42.83 6.28 21.30
C LEU A 133 41.34 6.62 21.15
N SER A 134 40.96 7.75 21.74
CA SER A 134 39.64 8.37 21.63
C SER A 134 39.36 8.73 20.15
N SER A 135 38.70 7.83 19.42
CA SER A 135 38.18 8.12 18.09
C SER A 135 36.85 8.85 18.25
N SER A 136 36.83 10.15 18.00
CA SER A 136 35.60 10.94 17.94
C SER A 136 34.60 10.30 16.97
N PRO A 137 33.30 10.22 17.31
CA PRO A 137 32.29 9.62 16.46
C PRO A 137 32.24 10.33 15.10
N PRO A 138 32.01 9.61 13.99
CA PRO A 138 31.87 10.23 12.68
C PRO A 138 30.71 11.21 12.72
N VAL A 139 31.00 12.49 12.46
CA VAL A 139 30.02 13.56 12.37
C VAL A 139 29.00 13.18 11.30
N GLN A 140 27.76 12.87 11.71
CA GLN A 140 26.66 12.63 10.78
C GLN A 140 26.33 13.96 10.10
N LEU A 141 26.78 14.11 8.85
CA LEU A 141 26.48 15.28 8.03
C LEU A 141 25.03 15.19 7.57
N SER A 142 24.12 15.81 8.31
CA SER A 142 22.73 15.98 7.87
C SER A 142 22.68 17.06 6.79
N THR A 143 22.76 16.65 5.52
CA THR A 143 22.56 17.56 4.39
C THR A 143 21.10 18.01 4.37
N ARG A 144 20.88 19.30 4.63
CA ARG A 144 19.57 19.93 4.55
C ARG A 144 19.17 20.16 3.09
N MET A 145 17.90 19.89 2.79
CA MET A 145 17.32 20.06 1.47
C MET A 145 16.11 21.00 1.54
N ASP A 146 16.08 22.03 0.72
CA ASP A 146 14.92 22.92 0.58
C ASP A 146 14.26 22.59 -0.78
N VAL A 147 13.03 22.06 -0.74
CA VAL A 147 12.27 21.61 -1.91
C VAL A 147 11.19 22.63 -2.26
N SER A 148 11.12 23.05 -3.52
CA SER A 148 10.13 23.98 -4.02
C SER A 148 9.26 23.32 -5.09
N TYR A 149 7.96 23.30 -4.87
CA TYR A 149 6.98 22.74 -5.79
C TYR A 149 6.28 23.88 -6.54
N LEU A 150 6.11 23.70 -7.85
CA LEU A 150 5.45 24.64 -8.74
C LEU A 150 4.52 23.90 -9.70
N LEU A 151 3.22 24.15 -9.56
CA LEU A 151 2.19 23.64 -10.47
C LEU A 151 1.82 24.72 -11.48
N LEU A 152 1.99 24.40 -12.76
CA LEU A 152 1.60 25.25 -13.89
C LEU A 152 0.36 24.63 -14.55
N VAL A 153 -0.77 25.34 -14.54
CA VAL A 153 -2.00 24.93 -15.23
C VAL A 153 -2.18 25.81 -16.46
N ASN A 154 -2.24 25.19 -17.65
CA ASN A 154 -2.29 25.89 -18.94
C ASN A 154 -1.20 26.98 -19.07
N ASN A 155 0.04 26.62 -18.69
CA ASN A 155 1.22 27.50 -18.66
C ASN A 155 1.12 28.71 -17.71
N LYS A 156 0.15 28.73 -16.80
CA LYS A 156 0.03 29.75 -15.75
C LYS A 156 0.36 29.14 -14.40
N LYS A 157 1.08 29.87 -13.56
CA LYS A 157 1.34 29.46 -12.18
C LYS A 157 0.03 29.39 -11.42
N ALA A 158 -0.36 28.19 -10.99
CA ALA A 158 -1.55 27.95 -10.20
C ALA A 158 -1.19 27.87 -8.71
N VAL A 159 -0.34 26.91 -8.33
CA VAL A 159 0.02 26.64 -6.94
C VAL A 159 1.55 26.60 -6.79
N SER A 160 2.06 27.10 -5.67
CA SER A 160 3.49 26.98 -5.35
C SER A 160 3.70 26.84 -3.85
N ARG A 161 4.56 25.89 -3.48
CA ARG A 161 4.81 25.51 -2.10
C ARG A 161 6.30 25.26 -1.89
N ILE A 162 6.80 25.53 -0.68
CA ILE A 162 8.18 25.28 -0.30
C ILE A 162 8.17 24.40 0.95
N GLU A 163 8.98 23.36 0.94
CA GLU A 163 9.12 22.39 2.01
C GLU A 163 10.59 22.22 2.37
N LYS A 164 10.88 21.96 3.64
CA LYS A 164 12.23 21.67 4.13
C LYS A 164 12.30 20.20 4.47
N SER A 165 13.27 19.50 3.90
CA SER A 165 13.47 18.07 4.08
C SER A 165 14.96 17.76 4.29
N THR A 166 15.28 16.48 4.49
CA THR A 166 16.65 15.98 4.57
C THR A 166 16.92 15.09 3.36
N PHE A 167 18.17 15.08 2.87
CA PHE A 167 18.50 14.31 1.68
C PHE A 167 18.21 12.80 1.79
N GLY A 168 18.31 12.23 3.01
CA GLY A 168 17.97 10.84 3.26
C GLY A 168 16.48 10.50 3.11
N MET A 169 15.62 11.51 3.03
CA MET A 169 14.17 11.38 2.81
C MET A 169 13.75 11.78 1.39
N LEU A 170 14.71 12.08 0.50
CA LEU A 170 14.38 12.35 -0.89
C LEU A 170 13.81 11.08 -1.53
N SER A 171 12.55 11.14 -1.91
CA SER A 171 11.86 10.12 -2.71
C SER A 171 10.91 10.82 -3.67
N LEU A 172 11.01 10.50 -4.96
CA LEU A 172 10.08 11.00 -5.97
C LEU A 172 8.64 10.56 -5.71
N MET A 173 8.41 9.44 -5.02
CA MET A 173 7.06 9.02 -4.64
C MET A 173 6.42 10.02 -3.68
N PHE A 174 7.15 10.52 -2.67
CA PHE A 174 6.62 11.56 -1.79
C PHE A 174 6.35 12.87 -2.53
N MET A 175 7.13 13.16 -3.58
CA MET A 175 6.87 14.32 -4.43
C MET A 175 5.62 14.14 -5.28
N GLU A 176 5.34 12.91 -5.74
CA GLU A 176 4.10 12.57 -6.46
C GLU A 176 2.88 12.83 -5.59
N ASP A 177 2.86 12.28 -4.37
CA ASP A 177 1.78 12.51 -3.40
C ASP A 177 1.52 14.01 -3.17
N PHE A 178 2.60 14.80 -3.09
CA PHE A 178 2.51 16.24 -2.87
C PHE A 178 2.00 17.01 -4.09
N VAL A 179 2.35 16.54 -5.29
CA VAL A 179 1.81 17.09 -6.55
C VAL A 179 0.33 16.73 -6.68
N GLU A 180 -0.08 15.52 -6.32
CA GLU A 180 -1.48 15.13 -6.27
C GLU A 180 -2.27 15.96 -5.26
N GLU A 181 -1.71 16.19 -4.06
CA GLU A 181 -2.28 17.10 -3.08
C GLU A 181 -2.46 18.51 -3.69
N MET A 182 -1.42 19.06 -4.33
CA MET A 182 -1.49 20.37 -5.00
C MET A 182 -2.50 20.43 -6.15
N MET A 183 -2.73 19.33 -6.85
CA MET A 183 -3.75 19.24 -7.91
C MET A 183 -5.18 19.17 -7.34
N GLY A 184 -5.36 18.65 -6.12
CA GLY A 184 -6.66 18.63 -5.43
C GLY A 184 -7.02 19.92 -4.69
N MET A 185 -6.07 20.85 -4.55
CA MET A 185 -6.33 22.15 -3.93
C MET A 185 -7.23 23.02 -4.81
N ASP A 186 -8.17 23.76 -4.21
CA ASP A 186 -9.07 24.66 -4.93
C ASP A 186 -8.32 25.73 -5.74
N GLU A 187 -7.15 26.19 -5.26
CA GLU A 187 -6.33 27.17 -5.98
C GLU A 187 -5.76 26.64 -7.30
N SER A 188 -5.74 25.32 -7.50
CA SER A 188 -5.32 24.72 -8.77
C SER A 188 -6.32 24.96 -9.89
N GLY A 189 -7.61 25.15 -9.55
CA GLY A 189 -8.72 25.18 -10.49
C GLY A 189 -9.00 23.84 -11.19
N LEU A 190 -8.29 22.76 -10.83
CA LEU A 190 -8.41 21.44 -11.45
C LEU A 190 -9.55 20.59 -10.88
N ASN A 191 -10.18 21.01 -9.78
CA ASN A 191 -11.24 20.26 -9.12
C ASN A 191 -12.42 19.99 -10.07
N GLY A 192 -12.70 18.70 -10.31
CA GLY A 192 -13.72 18.23 -11.24
C GLY A 192 -13.38 18.38 -12.73
N GLN A 193 -12.19 18.85 -13.09
CA GLN A 193 -11.76 19.04 -14.47
C GLN A 193 -10.89 17.88 -14.94
N THR A 194 -11.08 17.42 -16.19
CA THR A 194 -10.15 16.48 -16.82
C THR A 194 -8.86 17.21 -17.19
N TYR A 195 -7.73 16.64 -16.78
CA TYR A 195 -6.42 17.21 -17.04
C TYR A 195 -5.43 16.17 -17.57
N SER A 196 -4.38 16.65 -18.24
CA SER A 196 -3.25 15.84 -18.72
C SER A 196 -1.93 16.47 -18.26
N ILE A 197 -1.04 15.67 -17.69
CA ILE A 197 0.29 16.13 -17.27
C ILE A 197 1.19 16.18 -18.51
N LEU A 198 1.58 17.39 -18.92
CA LEU A 198 2.40 17.63 -20.10
C LEU A 198 3.89 17.40 -19.83
N LYS A 199 4.37 17.88 -18.68
CA LYS A 199 5.80 17.90 -18.38
C LYS A 199 6.07 17.88 -16.88
N ARG A 200 7.10 17.16 -16.47
CA ARG A 200 7.66 17.17 -15.12
C ARG A 200 9.14 17.55 -15.21
N THR A 201 9.54 18.65 -14.59
CA THR A 201 10.90 19.17 -14.64
C THR A 201 11.43 19.33 -13.24
N ILE A 202 12.57 18.70 -12.93
CA ILE A 202 13.28 18.87 -11.67
C ILE A 202 14.52 19.71 -11.93
N GLN A 203 14.62 20.84 -11.24
CA GLN A 203 15.81 21.67 -11.19
C GLN A 203 16.44 21.52 -9.81
N TYR A 204 17.73 21.26 -9.71
CA TYR A 204 18.40 21.20 -8.41
C TYR A 204 19.76 21.85 -8.45
N LYS A 205 20.17 22.32 -7.28
CA LYS A 205 21.42 23.04 -7.07
C LYS A 205 22.01 22.61 -5.74
N VAL A 206 23.26 22.17 -5.77
CA VAL A 206 24.00 21.74 -4.58
C VAL A 206 24.99 22.86 -4.22
N GLY A 207 24.68 23.67 -3.21
CA GLY A 207 25.56 24.76 -2.75
C GLY A 207 25.91 25.79 -3.84
N LYS A 208 27.18 25.84 -4.25
CA LYS A 208 27.67 26.77 -5.29
C LYS A 208 27.71 26.17 -6.70
N HIS A 209 27.30 24.91 -6.86
CA HIS A 209 27.25 24.29 -8.18
C HIS A 209 26.20 24.96 -9.09
N SER A 210 26.35 24.79 -10.40
CA SER A 210 25.35 25.24 -11.37
C SER A 210 24.03 24.48 -11.17
N VAL A 211 22.92 25.15 -11.48
CA VAL A 211 21.60 24.51 -11.47
C VAL A 211 21.57 23.46 -12.58
N LYS A 212 21.30 22.21 -12.23
CA LYS A 212 21.00 21.14 -13.19
C LYS A 212 19.50 21.05 -13.38
N THR A 213 19.06 20.80 -14.61
CA THR A 213 17.65 20.64 -14.98
C THR A 213 17.45 19.29 -15.66
N ILE A 214 16.55 18.48 -15.12
CA ILE A 214 16.21 17.15 -15.64
C ILE A 214 14.70 17.13 -15.91
N THR A 215 14.30 16.64 -17.08
CA THR A 215 12.89 16.34 -17.36
C THR A 215 12.67 14.86 -17.11
N ILE A 216 11.70 14.51 -16.26
CA ILE A 216 11.41 13.12 -15.91
C ILE A 216 10.12 12.65 -16.58
N PRO A 217 10.07 11.40 -17.08
CA PRO A 217 8.86 10.85 -17.69
C PRO A 217 7.78 10.54 -16.66
N ASN A 218 8.16 10.10 -15.45
CA ASN A 218 7.27 9.70 -14.35
C ASN A 218 8.00 9.83 -13.00
N PHE A 219 7.32 9.58 -11.89
CA PHE A 219 7.88 9.56 -10.54
C PHE A 219 8.39 8.16 -10.11
N GLY A 220 8.78 7.33 -11.07
CA GLY A 220 9.19 5.95 -10.82
C GLY A 220 10.56 5.82 -10.13
N ILE A 221 10.81 4.64 -9.56
CA ILE A 221 12.01 4.29 -8.80
C ILE A 221 13.29 4.46 -9.63
N GLU A 222 13.24 4.22 -10.94
CA GLU A 222 14.39 4.38 -11.84
C GLU A 222 14.87 5.85 -11.90
N GLU A 223 13.94 6.79 -12.07
CA GLU A 223 14.27 8.22 -12.09
C GLU A 223 14.64 8.74 -10.70
N ASP A 224 14.01 8.19 -9.66
CA ASP A 224 14.35 8.49 -8.26
C ASP A 224 15.80 8.13 -7.95
N THR A 225 16.20 6.90 -8.31
CA THR A 225 17.56 6.40 -8.13
C THR A 225 18.54 7.27 -8.92
N ARG A 226 18.24 7.57 -10.18
CA ARG A 226 19.10 8.39 -11.05
C ARG A 226 19.32 9.80 -10.51
N ILE A 227 18.26 10.48 -10.04
CA ILE A 227 18.36 11.83 -9.46
C ILE A 227 19.11 11.79 -8.14
N CYS A 228 18.81 10.82 -7.28
CA CYS A 228 19.52 10.63 -6.02
C CYS A 228 21.01 10.38 -6.22
N GLU A 229 21.39 9.56 -7.20
CA GLU A 229 22.80 9.30 -7.53
C GLU A 229 23.51 10.55 -8.05
N ASP A 230 22.89 11.34 -8.94
CA ASP A 230 23.52 12.57 -9.43
C ASP A 230 23.68 13.62 -8.31
N ILE A 231 22.71 13.74 -7.41
CA ILE A 231 22.83 14.62 -6.24
C ILE A 231 23.91 14.09 -5.27
N LYS A 232 24.02 12.77 -5.07
CA LYS A 232 25.10 12.15 -4.26
C LYS A 232 26.47 12.42 -4.85
N ASP A 233 26.64 12.29 -6.16
CA ASP A 233 27.91 12.58 -6.84
C ASP A 233 28.29 14.06 -6.64
N LEU A 234 27.34 14.99 -6.80
CA LEU A 234 27.57 16.42 -6.52
C LEU A 234 27.88 16.68 -5.05
N LEU A 235 27.16 16.03 -4.12
CA LEU A 235 27.39 16.19 -2.69
C LEU A 235 28.78 15.71 -2.29
N SER A 236 29.26 14.60 -2.86
CA SER A 236 30.58 14.04 -2.58
C SER A 236 31.73 14.97 -2.97
N ARG A 237 31.51 15.83 -3.97
CA ARG A 237 32.46 16.85 -4.45
C ARG A 237 32.32 18.19 -3.72
N SER A 238 31.29 18.35 -2.91
CA SER A 238 30.95 19.60 -2.25
C SER A 238 31.44 19.65 -0.80
N LYS A 239 31.42 20.84 -0.18
CA LYS A 239 31.80 20.99 1.23
C LYS A 239 30.78 20.32 2.15
N PRO A 240 31.17 19.87 3.36
CA PRO A 240 30.20 19.45 4.36
C PRO A 240 29.20 20.58 4.67
N ASN A 241 27.96 20.23 5.02
CA ASN A 241 26.85 21.14 5.34
C ASN A 241 26.36 22.01 4.16
N VAL A 242 26.52 21.53 2.94
CA VAL A 242 25.92 22.18 1.76
C VAL A 242 24.40 21.99 1.74
N ILE A 243 23.67 23.05 1.42
CA ILE A 243 22.22 23.00 1.22
C ILE A 243 21.94 22.56 -0.23
N VAL A 244 21.03 21.61 -0.38
CA VAL A 244 20.49 21.20 -1.68
C VAL A 244 19.17 21.96 -1.91
N GLU A 245 19.14 22.83 -2.91
CA GLU A 245 17.91 23.48 -3.37
C GLU A 245 17.33 22.62 -4.50
N LEU A 246 16.14 22.06 -4.32
CA LEU A 246 15.44 21.27 -5.32
C LEU A 246 14.14 21.99 -5.70
N ARG A 247 13.81 22.02 -7.00
CA ARG A 247 12.62 22.65 -7.55
C ARG A 247 11.93 21.70 -8.52
N LEU A 248 10.75 21.23 -8.16
CA LEU A 248 9.88 20.42 -9.02
C LEU A 248 8.84 21.33 -9.68
N GLU A 249 8.83 21.34 -11.00
CA GLU A 249 7.86 22.05 -11.83
C GLU A 249 7.02 21.03 -12.62
N VAL A 250 5.71 21.04 -12.38
CA VAL A 250 4.75 20.17 -13.07
C VAL A 250 3.83 21.04 -13.92
N SER A 251 3.80 20.76 -15.22
CA SER A 251 2.94 21.44 -16.19
C SER A 251 1.77 20.55 -16.55
N VAL A 252 0.57 21.07 -16.37
CA VAL A 252 -0.71 20.39 -16.56
C VAL A 252 -1.55 21.18 -17.56
N GLU A 253 -2.16 20.47 -18.48
CA GLU A 253 -3.15 21.01 -19.42
C GLU A 253 -4.54 20.61 -18.97
N ALA A 254 -5.40 21.60 -18.74
CA ALA A 254 -6.78 21.41 -18.34
C ALA A 254 -7.70 22.01 -19.40
N LEU A 255 -8.42 21.15 -20.13
CA LEU A 255 -9.24 21.55 -21.27
C LEU A 255 -10.37 22.50 -20.88
N GLY A 256 -11.04 22.24 -19.76
CA GLY A 256 -12.14 23.08 -19.27
C GLY A 256 -11.72 24.46 -18.75
N LEU A 257 -10.43 24.68 -18.48
CA LEU A 257 -9.90 25.97 -18.04
C LEU A 257 -9.28 26.80 -19.17
N LYS A 258 -9.19 26.24 -20.39
CA LYS A 258 -8.78 27.06 -21.52
C LYS A 258 -9.88 28.11 -21.71
N PRO A 259 -9.53 29.42 -21.71
CA PRO A 259 -10.53 30.44 -21.97
C PRO A 259 -11.22 30.06 -23.27
N ALA A 260 -12.52 29.79 -23.22
CA ALA A 260 -13.33 29.56 -24.41
C ALA A 260 -12.92 30.66 -25.37
N PHE A 261 -12.35 30.26 -26.52
CA PHE A 261 -11.77 31.18 -27.50
C PHE A 261 -12.62 32.44 -27.51
N LYS A 262 -12.01 33.61 -27.28
CA LYS A 262 -12.69 34.89 -27.44
C LYS A 262 -13.29 34.85 -28.84
N ARG A 263 -14.57 34.50 -28.92
CA ARG A 263 -15.33 34.45 -30.16
C ARG A 263 -15.31 35.89 -30.61
N ASN A 264 -14.48 36.16 -31.62
CA ASN A 264 -14.17 37.50 -32.05
C ASN A 264 -15.45 38.31 -32.10
N GLN A 265 -15.48 39.37 -31.31
CA GLN A 265 -16.47 40.44 -31.29
C GLN A 265 -16.35 41.28 -32.59
N ALA A 266 -16.12 40.62 -33.72
CA ALA A 266 -15.91 41.19 -35.04
C ALA A 266 -16.91 40.60 -36.06
N PHE A 267 -18.08 40.15 -35.60
CA PHE A 267 -19.19 39.72 -36.44
C PHE A 267 -20.38 40.67 -36.28
N ASN A 268 -20.12 41.98 -36.35
CA ASN A 268 -21.13 43.03 -36.48
C ASN A 268 -20.53 44.32 -37.06
N GLU A 269 -19.67 44.18 -38.08
CA GLU A 269 -19.44 45.29 -39.01
C GLU A 269 -20.18 44.95 -40.30
N THR A 270 -21.22 45.74 -40.53
CA THR A 270 -22.06 45.86 -41.72
C THR A 270 -21.23 45.78 -43.01
N LEU A 271 -21.47 44.72 -43.77
CA LEU A 271 -21.08 44.62 -45.18
C LEU A 271 -22.11 45.41 -46.01
N SER A 272 -21.72 46.59 -46.47
CA SER A 272 -22.27 47.21 -47.68
C SER A 272 -21.19 47.17 -48.76
N ASP A 273 -21.63 46.77 -49.94
CA ASP A 273 -21.01 46.78 -51.27
C ASP A 273 -20.19 45.58 -51.78
N PRO A 274 -20.51 45.09 -53.01
CA PRO A 274 -19.85 43.97 -53.65
C PRO A 274 -18.90 44.43 -54.75
N THR A 275 -17.67 43.92 -54.81
CA THR A 275 -16.94 43.83 -56.09
C THR A 275 -15.94 42.69 -56.06
N GLU A 276 -16.30 41.62 -56.78
CA GLU A 276 -15.45 40.99 -57.79
C GLU A 276 -13.98 40.71 -57.42
N SER A 277 -13.66 39.44 -57.17
CA SER A 277 -12.74 38.67 -58.04
C SER A 277 -12.34 37.36 -57.37
N ALA A 278 -12.40 36.31 -58.18
CA ALA A 278 -12.11 34.94 -57.83
C ALA A 278 -10.72 34.74 -57.20
N GLN A 279 -10.67 34.03 -56.08
CA GLN A 279 -9.58 33.11 -55.74
C GLN A 279 -10.05 32.07 -54.72
N GLN A 280 -9.87 30.80 -55.10
CA GLN A 280 -10.29 29.60 -54.36
C GLN A 280 -9.72 29.55 -52.93
N PRO A 281 -10.50 29.12 -51.92
CA PRO A 281 -9.92 28.75 -50.64
C PRO A 281 -9.41 27.31 -50.66
N ARG A 282 -8.10 27.15 -50.42
CA ARG A 282 -7.49 25.88 -50.03
C ARG A 282 -8.12 25.40 -48.71
N VAL A 283 -8.89 24.32 -48.81
CA VAL A 283 -9.37 23.55 -47.66
C VAL A 283 -8.16 22.95 -46.94
N THR A 284 -7.90 23.40 -45.71
CA THR A 284 -6.90 22.76 -44.83
C THR A 284 -7.58 21.68 -43.98
N PRO A 285 -7.03 20.44 -43.92
CA PRO A 285 -7.67 19.30 -43.26
C PRO A 285 -7.37 19.29 -41.77
N ARG A 286 -7.72 20.35 -41.03
CA ARG A 286 -7.41 20.46 -39.59
C ARG A 286 -8.61 20.65 -38.67
N VAL A 287 -9.80 20.86 -39.22
CA VAL A 287 -11.03 21.07 -38.42
C VAL A 287 -11.84 19.78 -38.26
N SER A 288 -11.64 18.77 -39.11
CA SER A 288 -12.32 17.47 -39.03
C SER A 288 -11.75 16.50 -37.97
N GLN A 289 -10.59 16.79 -37.36
CA GLN A 289 -10.06 15.98 -36.26
C GLN A 289 -10.60 16.38 -34.87
N ILE A 290 -11.05 17.62 -34.68
CA ILE A 290 -11.48 18.11 -33.36
C ILE A 290 -12.94 17.72 -33.06
N LEU A 291 -13.74 17.40 -34.08
CA LEU A 291 -15.13 17.00 -33.90
C LEU A 291 -15.33 15.50 -33.59
N LYS A 292 -14.27 14.67 -33.63
CA LYS A 292 -14.36 13.23 -33.35
C LYS A 292 -14.13 12.85 -31.88
N GLU A 293 -13.71 13.78 -31.04
CA GLU A 293 -13.28 13.49 -29.65
C GLU A 293 -14.33 13.83 -28.59
N TYR A 294 -15.51 14.29 -29.00
CA TYR A 294 -16.61 14.67 -28.10
C TYR A 294 -17.73 13.62 -28.12
N GLN A 295 -17.46 12.44 -27.57
CA GLN A 295 -18.53 11.53 -27.11
C GLN A 295 -18.51 11.43 -25.57
N PRO A 296 -19.44 12.11 -24.86
CA PRO A 296 -19.49 12.17 -23.40
C PRO A 296 -19.86 10.86 -22.67
N GLY A 297 -20.00 9.73 -23.38
CA GLY A 297 -20.19 8.39 -22.79
C GLY A 297 -18.89 7.58 -22.57
N THR A 298 -17.78 7.98 -23.19
CA THR A 298 -16.60 7.11 -23.37
C THR A 298 -15.63 7.07 -22.18
N SER A 299 -15.73 7.96 -21.19
CA SER A 299 -14.73 8.02 -20.09
C SER A 299 -14.85 6.86 -19.11
N LYS A 300 -16.08 6.43 -18.79
CA LYS A 300 -16.29 5.27 -17.92
C LYS A 300 -15.92 3.98 -18.64
N GLU A 301 -16.37 3.82 -19.87
CA GLU A 301 -16.04 2.65 -20.71
C GLU A 301 -14.54 2.57 -21.02
N ALA A 302 -13.84 3.69 -21.24
CA ALA A 302 -12.39 3.69 -21.44
C ALA A 302 -11.61 3.35 -20.16
N LYS A 303 -12.10 3.77 -18.98
CA LYS A 303 -11.51 3.35 -17.70
C LYS A 303 -11.75 1.87 -17.44
N GLU A 304 -12.95 1.37 -17.72
CA GLU A 304 -13.30 -0.04 -17.60
C GLU A 304 -12.51 -0.90 -18.58
N ALA A 305 -12.36 -0.46 -19.83
CA ALA A 305 -11.52 -1.11 -20.83
C ALA A 305 -10.05 -1.16 -20.41
N LYS A 306 -9.50 -0.07 -19.85
CA LYS A 306 -8.13 -0.06 -19.31
C LYS A 306 -7.97 -0.98 -18.10
N LEU A 307 -8.97 -1.05 -17.23
CA LEU A 307 -8.96 -1.96 -16.09
C LEU A 307 -8.97 -3.41 -16.58
N LEU A 308 -9.82 -3.72 -17.57
CA LEU A 308 -9.94 -5.04 -18.16
C LEU A 308 -8.68 -5.45 -18.94
N GLU A 309 -8.03 -4.50 -19.61
CA GLU A 309 -6.72 -4.70 -20.23
C GLU A 309 -5.64 -4.98 -19.17
N ARG A 310 -5.64 -4.24 -18.06
CA ARG A 310 -4.69 -4.44 -16.95
C ARG A 310 -4.89 -5.80 -16.27
N THR A 311 -6.13 -6.24 -16.04
CA THR A 311 -6.40 -7.55 -15.45
C THR A 311 -5.99 -8.68 -16.40
N ALA A 312 -6.24 -8.54 -17.71
CA ALA A 312 -5.77 -9.49 -18.71
C ALA A 312 -4.23 -9.59 -18.77
N GLN A 313 -3.52 -8.47 -18.66
CA GLN A 313 -2.06 -8.45 -18.57
C GLN A 313 -1.55 -9.16 -17.31
N LEU A 314 -2.19 -8.95 -16.15
CA LEU A 314 -1.82 -9.61 -14.90
C LEU A 314 -2.06 -11.13 -14.96
N GLN A 315 -3.18 -11.58 -15.54
CA GLN A 315 -3.45 -12.99 -15.76
C GLN A 315 -2.42 -13.64 -16.68
N THR A 316 -2.08 -12.96 -17.78
CA THR A 316 -1.05 -13.44 -18.73
C THR A 316 0.33 -13.52 -18.06
N ALA A 317 0.68 -12.54 -17.22
CA ALA A 317 1.92 -12.59 -16.44
C ALA A 317 1.90 -13.75 -15.44
N ALA A 318 0.82 -13.95 -14.68
CA ALA A 318 0.71 -15.07 -13.73
C ALA A 318 0.85 -16.44 -14.42
N GLN A 319 0.23 -16.59 -15.60
CA GLN A 319 0.41 -17.78 -16.44
C GLN A 319 1.87 -17.93 -16.90
N GLY A 320 2.52 -16.84 -17.32
CA GLY A 320 3.93 -16.81 -17.69
C GLY A 320 4.85 -17.25 -16.55
N GLN A 321 4.59 -16.82 -15.31
CA GLN A 321 5.36 -17.28 -14.13
C GLN A 321 5.24 -18.79 -13.92
N SER A 322 4.01 -19.31 -14.00
CA SER A 322 3.73 -20.73 -13.84
C SER A 322 4.44 -21.57 -14.92
N GLN A 323 4.44 -21.09 -16.16
CA GLN A 323 5.14 -21.74 -17.27
C GLN A 323 6.66 -21.69 -17.11
N ILE A 324 7.23 -20.58 -16.61
CA ILE A 324 8.67 -20.47 -16.32
C ILE A 324 9.08 -21.49 -15.25
N HIS A 325 8.32 -21.61 -14.16
CA HIS A 325 8.60 -22.59 -13.12
C HIS A 325 8.51 -24.04 -13.65
N ALA A 326 7.51 -24.34 -14.47
CA ALA A 326 7.36 -25.66 -15.07
C ALA A 326 8.48 -25.99 -16.07
N HIS A 327 9.01 -25.00 -16.79
CA HIS A 327 9.99 -25.23 -17.87
C HIS A 327 11.45 -25.25 -17.40
N TRP A 328 11.76 -24.60 -16.28
CA TRP A 328 13.14 -24.42 -15.82
C TRP A 328 13.51 -25.12 -14.49
N PRO A 329 12.96 -26.30 -14.13
CA PRO A 329 13.51 -27.04 -13.00
C PRO A 329 14.94 -27.51 -13.31
N CYS A 330 15.81 -27.40 -12.32
CA CYS A 330 17.18 -27.87 -12.42
C CYS A 330 17.24 -29.37 -12.16
N GLU A 331 17.48 -30.15 -13.22
CA GLU A 331 17.59 -31.60 -13.17
C GLU A 331 19.02 -32.11 -12.91
N ASN A 332 20.01 -31.22 -12.88
CA ASN A 332 21.40 -31.61 -12.68
C ASN A 332 21.71 -31.73 -11.19
N SER A 333 21.96 -32.95 -10.70
CA SER A 333 22.29 -33.24 -9.31
C SER A 333 23.59 -32.60 -8.82
N GLU A 334 24.48 -32.21 -9.74
CA GLU A 334 25.74 -31.50 -9.40
C GLU A 334 25.52 -30.00 -9.23
N CYS A 335 24.36 -29.47 -9.63
CA CYS A 335 24.02 -28.07 -9.45
C CYS A 335 23.68 -27.79 -7.99
N ALA A 336 24.27 -26.73 -7.41
CA ALA A 336 23.92 -26.28 -6.06
C ALA A 336 22.44 -25.86 -5.93
N ASN A 337 21.73 -25.69 -7.04
CA ASN A 337 20.32 -25.34 -7.12
C ASN A 337 19.47 -26.51 -7.69
N PHE A 338 19.91 -27.76 -7.51
CA PHE A 338 19.15 -28.95 -7.90
C PHE A 338 17.75 -28.96 -7.29
N GLY A 339 16.74 -29.29 -8.11
CA GLY A 339 15.33 -29.25 -7.71
C GLY A 339 14.72 -27.84 -7.60
N GLN A 340 15.50 -26.80 -7.83
CA GLN A 340 15.05 -25.40 -7.89
C GLN A 340 15.14 -24.89 -9.34
N TYR A 341 14.86 -23.60 -9.59
CA TYR A 341 14.78 -23.05 -10.94
C TYR A 341 16.13 -22.53 -11.46
N CYS A 342 16.59 -23.05 -12.60
CA CYS A 342 17.83 -22.62 -13.25
C CYS A 342 17.65 -22.39 -14.75
N TYR A 343 18.23 -21.30 -15.23
CA TYR A 343 18.44 -21.10 -16.65
C TYR A 343 19.66 -21.90 -17.09
N ARG A 344 19.47 -22.79 -18.06
CA ARG A 344 20.50 -23.67 -18.63
C ARG A 344 20.91 -23.14 -19.99
N THR A 345 22.20 -22.98 -20.24
CA THR A 345 22.68 -22.64 -21.59
C THR A 345 22.49 -23.82 -22.54
N GLU A 346 22.41 -23.53 -23.84
CA GLU A 346 22.44 -24.56 -24.89
C GLU A 346 23.68 -25.46 -24.68
N GLY A 347 23.44 -26.75 -24.42
CA GLY A 347 24.47 -27.72 -24.05
C GLY A 347 24.57 -28.05 -22.56
N GLY A 348 23.77 -27.42 -21.69
CA GLY A 348 23.58 -27.80 -20.28
C GLY A 348 24.79 -27.58 -19.36
N LYS A 349 25.86 -26.94 -19.87
CA LYS A 349 27.14 -26.77 -19.17
C LYS A 349 27.16 -25.64 -18.16
N GLN A 350 26.24 -24.69 -18.23
CA GLN A 350 26.18 -23.58 -17.29
C GLN A 350 24.78 -23.45 -16.73
N HIS A 351 24.69 -23.37 -15.41
CA HIS A 351 23.45 -23.19 -14.67
C HIS A 351 23.47 -21.84 -13.96
N PHE A 352 22.48 -21.02 -14.26
CA PHE A 352 22.27 -19.73 -13.62
C PHE A 352 21.01 -19.81 -12.75
N LYS A 353 21.11 -19.45 -11.47
CA LYS A 353 19.95 -19.39 -10.57
C LYS A 353 18.99 -18.31 -11.07
N ILE A 354 17.71 -18.67 -11.22
CA ILE A 354 16.64 -17.73 -11.54
C ILE A 354 16.04 -17.26 -10.21
N GLU A 355 16.09 -15.96 -9.91
CA GLU A 355 15.45 -15.41 -8.71
C GLU A 355 13.97 -15.07 -8.97
N LEU A 356 13.18 -14.92 -7.91
CA LEU A 356 11.76 -14.59 -8.03
C LEU A 356 11.52 -13.27 -8.79
N ILE A 357 12.38 -12.27 -8.56
CA ILE A 357 12.30 -10.97 -9.25
C ILE A 357 12.56 -11.12 -10.76
N ASP A 358 13.39 -12.09 -11.14
CA ASP A 358 13.63 -12.41 -12.55
C ASP A 358 12.42 -13.09 -13.17
N VAL A 359 11.80 -14.05 -12.47
CA VAL A 359 10.57 -14.72 -12.94
C VAL A 359 9.45 -13.70 -13.18
N GLN A 360 9.25 -12.76 -12.26
CA GLN A 360 8.25 -11.69 -12.41
C GLN A 360 8.56 -10.79 -13.60
N SER A 361 9.82 -10.34 -13.71
CA SER A 361 10.26 -9.48 -14.82
C SER A 361 10.09 -10.19 -16.16
N TRP A 362 10.46 -11.46 -16.25
CA TRP A 362 10.33 -12.30 -17.43
C TRP A 362 8.86 -12.52 -17.81
N ALA A 363 8.01 -12.86 -16.84
CA ALA A 363 6.59 -13.05 -17.06
C ALA A 363 5.88 -11.79 -17.60
N ASN A 364 6.21 -10.61 -17.08
CA ASN A 364 5.69 -9.34 -17.61
C ASN A 364 6.16 -9.08 -19.06
N ARG A 365 7.37 -9.53 -19.41
CA ARG A 365 7.88 -9.46 -20.79
C ARG A 365 7.19 -10.46 -21.73
N ILE A 366 6.82 -11.65 -21.23
CA ILE A 366 5.98 -12.61 -21.96
C ILE A 366 4.59 -12.00 -22.20
N ALA A 367 3.96 -11.42 -21.18
CA ALA A 367 2.66 -10.77 -21.29
C ALA A 367 2.63 -9.60 -22.29
N SER A 368 3.77 -8.91 -22.48
CA SER A 368 3.93 -7.86 -23.49
C SER A 368 4.38 -8.37 -24.87
N GLY A 369 4.51 -9.68 -25.06
CA GLY A 369 4.93 -10.30 -26.32
C GLY A 369 6.40 -10.07 -26.70
N LYS A 370 7.25 -9.64 -25.75
CA LYS A 370 8.66 -9.31 -26.00
C LYS A 370 9.60 -10.51 -25.93
N CYS A 371 9.19 -11.57 -25.24
CA CYS A 371 9.93 -12.82 -25.13
C CYS A 371 8.97 -13.98 -24.89
N ASN A 372 9.50 -15.21 -24.80
CA ASN A 372 8.73 -16.41 -24.50
C ASN A 372 9.36 -17.18 -23.33
N VAL A 373 8.72 -18.28 -22.91
CA VAL A 373 9.15 -19.10 -21.77
C VAL A 373 10.48 -19.81 -22.02
N ALA A 374 10.80 -20.16 -23.27
CA ALA A 374 12.03 -20.88 -23.62
C ALA A 374 13.24 -19.93 -23.78
N ASN A 375 13.00 -18.68 -24.15
CA ASN A 375 14.03 -17.71 -24.50
C ASN A 375 13.88 -16.46 -23.63
N PRO A 376 14.57 -16.39 -22.47
CA PRO A 376 14.63 -15.17 -21.68
C PRO A 376 15.28 -14.05 -22.48
N MET A 377 15.00 -12.81 -22.08
CA MET A 377 15.58 -11.66 -22.75
C MET A 377 17.12 -11.65 -22.63
N PRO A 378 17.86 -11.25 -23.70
CA PRO A 378 19.32 -11.24 -23.69
C PRO A 378 19.93 -10.39 -22.57
N ASP A 379 19.26 -9.31 -22.14
CA ASP A 379 19.70 -8.46 -21.04
C ASP A 379 19.65 -9.19 -19.68
N MET A 380 18.59 -9.94 -19.42
CA MET A 380 18.46 -10.80 -18.24
C MET A 380 19.55 -11.86 -18.21
N VAL A 381 19.78 -12.53 -19.34
CA VAL A 381 20.85 -13.53 -19.46
C VAL A 381 22.23 -12.90 -19.24
N ALA A 382 22.47 -11.70 -19.77
CA ALA A 382 23.71 -10.96 -19.54
C ALA A 382 23.88 -10.58 -18.05
N ARG A 383 22.80 -10.17 -17.37
CA ARG A 383 22.80 -9.93 -15.92
C ARG A 383 23.11 -11.20 -15.14
N TRP A 384 22.50 -12.33 -15.45
CA TRP A 384 22.84 -13.60 -14.77
C TRP A 384 24.30 -14.00 -14.98
N ARG A 385 24.85 -13.76 -16.18
CA ARG A 385 26.27 -13.98 -16.49
C ARG A 385 27.20 -13.02 -15.75
N THR A 386 26.77 -11.81 -15.40
CA THR A 386 27.62 -10.75 -14.82
C THR A 386 27.45 -10.57 -13.31
N ALA A 387 26.22 -10.66 -12.79
CA ALA A 387 25.91 -10.59 -11.36
C ALA A 387 26.54 -11.76 -10.58
N ALA A 388 26.79 -12.88 -11.27
CA ALA A 388 27.59 -13.96 -10.75
C ALA A 388 29.08 -13.58 -10.72
N GLY A 389 29.54 -13.05 -9.59
CA GLY A 389 30.96 -13.07 -9.21
C GLY A 389 31.53 -14.50 -9.01
N GLY A 390 31.27 -15.45 -9.91
CA GLY A 390 31.80 -16.81 -9.97
C GLY A 390 31.02 -17.82 -9.09
N GLY A 391 30.30 -18.80 -9.62
CA GLY A 391 30.22 -19.20 -11.01
C GLY A 391 28.99 -20.06 -11.26
N ASP A 392 28.98 -20.66 -12.44
CA ASP A 392 28.17 -21.83 -12.76
C ASP A 392 27.91 -22.67 -11.51
N GLN A 393 26.63 -22.89 -11.20
CA GLN A 393 26.23 -23.59 -9.98
C GLN A 393 26.74 -25.03 -9.93
N LEU A 394 27.24 -25.56 -11.06
CA LEU A 394 27.96 -26.83 -11.14
C LEU A 394 29.37 -26.79 -10.51
N LEU A 395 29.97 -25.61 -10.31
CA LEU A 395 31.36 -25.46 -9.82
C LEU A 395 31.48 -25.24 -8.31
N ALA A 396 30.38 -25.20 -7.56
CA ALA A 396 30.39 -24.91 -6.12
C ALA A 396 31.07 -26.01 -5.26
N GLY A 397 31.39 -27.17 -5.83
CA GLY A 397 32.09 -28.28 -5.15
C GLY A 397 33.61 -28.09 -4.93
N ARG A 398 34.27 -27.10 -5.57
CA ARG A 398 35.71 -26.86 -5.35
C ARG A 398 35.98 -25.86 -4.22
N LYS A 399 35.99 -26.40 -3.00
CA LYS A 399 36.52 -25.85 -1.73
C LYS A 399 37.37 -24.57 -1.89
N LYS A 400 36.79 -23.40 -1.68
CA LYS A 400 37.53 -22.19 -1.29
C LYS A 400 37.46 -22.01 0.22
N LEU A 401 38.45 -22.57 0.91
CA LEU A 401 38.88 -22.16 2.25
C LEU A 401 39.31 -20.68 2.20
N SER A 402 38.37 -19.74 2.38
CA SER A 402 38.74 -18.34 2.67
C SER A 402 38.14 -17.90 4.00
N LYS A 403 39.02 -17.82 5.01
CA LYS A 403 38.78 -17.25 6.35
C LYS A 403 38.13 -15.86 6.23
N LYS A 404 36.83 -15.75 6.46
CA LYS A 404 36.11 -14.46 6.45
C LYS A 404 36.13 -13.83 7.84
N LYS A 405 36.88 -12.73 7.92
CA LYS A 405 37.11 -11.86 9.08
C LYS A 405 35.78 -11.25 9.56
N LYS A 406 35.41 -11.56 10.80
CA LYS A 406 34.24 -11.06 11.54
C LYS A 406 34.31 -9.53 11.71
N ARG A 407 33.56 -8.77 10.91
CA ARG A 407 33.36 -7.32 11.12
C ARG A 407 32.22 -7.14 12.12
N ARG A 408 32.55 -6.56 13.27
CA ARG A 408 31.60 -6.16 14.32
C ARG A 408 30.74 -5.00 13.81
N SER A 409 29.43 -5.16 13.83
CA SER A 409 28.44 -4.11 13.62
C SER A 409 28.39 -3.20 14.85
N SER A 410 28.72 -1.93 14.67
CA SER A 410 28.68 -0.87 15.68
C SER A 410 27.25 -0.50 16.02
N SER A 411 26.87 -0.59 17.29
CA SER A 411 25.63 -0.10 17.85
C SER A 411 25.63 1.44 17.87
N SER A 412 24.67 2.03 17.17
CA SER A 412 24.39 3.46 17.17
C SER A 412 23.63 3.82 18.45
N ASP A 413 24.29 4.53 19.36
CA ASP A 413 23.71 5.10 20.58
C ASP A 413 23.13 6.48 20.22
N SER A 414 21.81 6.55 20.10
CA SER A 414 21.09 7.75 19.66
C SER A 414 20.51 8.50 20.85
N ASP A 415 20.69 9.82 20.84
CA ASP A 415 20.23 10.81 21.81
C ASP A 415 18.74 10.61 22.22
N PRO A 416 18.42 10.45 23.52
CA PRO A 416 17.07 10.14 24.00
C PRO A 416 16.02 11.20 23.66
N GLU A 417 16.42 12.45 23.40
CA GLU A 417 15.49 13.53 23.07
C GLU A 417 14.92 13.38 21.65
N SER A 418 15.76 12.99 20.68
CA SER A 418 15.34 12.70 19.29
C SER A 418 14.40 11.50 19.20
N ALA A 419 14.62 10.48 20.04
CA ALA A 419 13.73 9.32 20.14
C ALA A 419 12.32 9.67 20.65
N LEU A 420 12.22 10.69 21.51
CA LEU A 420 10.96 11.20 22.05
C LEU A 420 10.20 12.03 21.02
N GLU A 421 10.90 12.84 20.23
CA GLU A 421 10.33 13.63 19.14
C GLU A 421 9.81 12.74 18.01
N PHE A 422 10.59 11.73 17.59
CA PHE A 422 10.15 10.72 16.62
C PHE A 422 8.93 9.93 17.10
N LYS A 423 8.84 9.61 18.40
CA LYS A 423 7.63 8.99 18.99
C LYS A 423 6.41 9.91 18.92
N ARG A 424 6.57 11.21 19.17
CA ARG A 424 5.47 12.20 19.08
C ARG A 424 5.01 12.37 17.64
N GLU A 425 5.94 12.41 16.69
CA GLU A 425 5.65 12.55 15.27
C GLU A 425 4.99 11.29 14.70
N LYS A 426 5.48 10.10 15.05
CA LYS A 426 4.84 8.83 14.71
C LYS A 426 3.40 8.73 15.26
N LYS A 427 3.17 9.21 16.49
CA LYS A 427 1.81 9.27 17.07
C LYS A 427 0.91 10.26 16.33
N LYS A 428 1.44 11.40 15.89
CA LYS A 428 0.70 12.40 15.09
C LYS A 428 0.34 11.84 13.71
N MET A 429 1.26 11.13 13.06
CA MET A 429 1.02 10.48 11.76
C MET A 429 -0.02 9.36 11.88
N ALA A 430 0.04 8.53 12.94
CA ALA A 430 -0.96 7.51 13.19
C ALA A 430 -2.38 8.09 13.41
N ARG A 431 -2.49 9.24 14.11
CA ARG A 431 -3.77 9.94 14.30
C ARG A 431 -4.34 10.49 12.99
N ARG A 432 -3.47 11.01 12.10
CA ARG A 432 -3.89 11.42 10.75
C ARG A 432 -4.39 10.25 9.92
N ARG A 433 -3.69 9.10 9.95
CA ARG A 433 -4.11 7.89 9.23
C ARG A 433 -5.48 7.39 9.72
N GLN A 434 -5.73 7.43 11.03
CA GLN A 434 -7.05 7.11 11.60
C GLN A 434 -8.15 8.07 11.13
N GLN A 435 -7.90 9.37 11.11
CA GLN A 435 -8.88 10.36 10.64
C GLN A 435 -9.21 10.19 9.15
N ILE A 436 -8.24 9.77 8.34
CA ILE A 436 -8.46 9.48 6.90
C ILE A 436 -9.32 8.22 6.73
N GLN A 437 -9.02 7.14 7.47
CA GLN A 437 -9.84 5.92 7.44
C GLN A 437 -11.28 6.17 7.91
N GLU A 438 -11.46 6.94 8.98
CA GLU A 438 -12.79 7.29 9.51
C GLU A 438 -13.59 8.12 8.49
N ARG A 439 -12.93 9.04 7.78
CA ARG A 439 -13.54 9.80 6.69
C ARG A 439 -13.96 8.89 5.52
N GLN A 440 -13.13 7.93 5.13
CA GLN A 440 -13.45 6.99 4.06
C GLN A 440 -14.65 6.10 4.42
N MET A 441 -14.73 5.59 5.65
CA MET A 441 -15.89 4.81 6.07
C MET A 441 -17.19 5.63 6.07
N LEU A 442 -17.14 6.91 6.51
CA LEU A 442 -18.30 7.79 6.46
C LEU A 442 -18.76 8.07 5.02
N GLU A 443 -17.82 8.24 4.09
CA GLU A 443 -18.11 8.46 2.67
C GLU A 443 -18.70 7.20 2.02
N ASP A 444 -18.18 6.01 2.36
CA ASP A 444 -18.72 4.73 1.91
C ASP A 444 -20.14 4.46 2.46
N GLU A 445 -20.38 4.78 3.74
CA GLU A 445 -21.69 4.67 4.37
C GLU A 445 -22.71 5.63 3.72
N GLU A 446 -22.32 6.88 3.44
CA GLU A 446 -23.15 7.85 2.71
C GLU A 446 -23.47 7.36 1.29
N ASN A 447 -22.48 6.79 0.59
CA ASN A 447 -22.68 6.21 -0.73
C ASN A 447 -23.61 4.99 -0.71
N GLU A 448 -23.50 4.13 0.31
CA GLU A 448 -24.42 3.00 0.47
C GLU A 448 -25.84 3.48 0.74
N GLN A 449 -26.01 4.48 1.61
CA GLN A 449 -27.33 5.10 1.85
C GLN A 449 -27.92 5.68 0.57
N LEU A 450 -27.11 6.34 -0.26
CA LEU A 450 -27.56 6.88 -1.54
C LEU A 450 -28.02 5.76 -2.49
N ARG A 451 -27.27 4.65 -2.56
CA ARG A 451 -27.67 3.46 -3.35
C ARG A 451 -28.95 2.82 -2.80
N ARG A 452 -29.16 2.80 -1.47
CA ARG A 452 -30.40 2.32 -0.86
C ARG A 452 -31.59 3.20 -1.24
N ARG A 453 -31.45 4.53 -1.16
CA ARG A 453 -32.51 5.47 -1.58
C ARG A 453 -32.84 5.32 -3.06
N GLN A 454 -31.84 5.12 -3.93
CA GLN A 454 -32.10 4.87 -5.35
C GLN A 454 -32.89 3.57 -5.59
N ARG A 455 -32.54 2.49 -4.88
CA ARG A 455 -33.29 1.22 -4.95
C ARG A 455 -34.72 1.38 -4.43
N GLU A 456 -34.93 2.11 -3.34
CA GLU A 456 -36.27 2.44 -2.83
C GLU A 456 -37.07 3.28 -3.81
N GLN A 457 -36.47 4.29 -4.44
CA GLN A 457 -37.14 5.09 -5.47
C GLN A 457 -37.53 4.26 -6.70
N GLN A 458 -36.65 3.36 -7.16
CA GLN A 458 -36.99 2.42 -8.24
C GLN A 458 -38.10 1.47 -7.84
N ARG A 459 -38.08 0.95 -6.60
CA ARG A 459 -39.13 0.06 -6.08
C ARG A 459 -40.47 0.78 -5.94
N ALA A 460 -40.48 2.02 -5.44
CA ALA A 460 -41.69 2.84 -5.33
C ALA A 460 -42.28 3.18 -6.71
N MET A 461 -41.42 3.42 -7.72
CA MET A 461 -41.88 3.62 -9.10
C MET A 461 -42.52 2.36 -9.69
N LEU A 462 -41.95 1.18 -9.41
CA LEU A 462 -42.51 -0.12 -9.80
C LEU A 462 -43.86 -0.41 -9.12
N ASP A 463 -43.95 -0.17 -7.80
CA ASP A 463 -45.20 -0.32 -7.05
C ASP A 463 -46.29 0.63 -7.58
N GLN A 464 -45.94 1.86 -7.94
CA GLN A 464 -46.90 2.80 -8.55
C GLN A 464 -47.40 2.31 -9.91
N GLN A 465 -46.54 1.72 -10.76
CA GLN A 465 -46.97 1.13 -12.03
C GLN A 465 -47.91 -0.07 -11.82
N MET A 466 -47.60 -0.93 -10.84
CA MET A 466 -48.42 -2.09 -10.49
C MET A 466 -49.82 -1.66 -10.00
N TYR A 467 -49.90 -0.63 -9.15
CA TYR A 467 -51.18 -0.13 -8.64
C TYR A 467 -52.01 0.61 -9.69
N THR A 468 -51.37 1.33 -10.61
CA THR A 468 -52.07 2.04 -11.68
C THR A 468 -52.66 1.06 -12.71
N GLY A 469 -52.06 -0.12 -12.87
CA GLY A 469 -52.54 -1.17 -13.79
C GLY A 469 -53.76 -1.96 -13.31
N MET A 470 -54.04 -2.03 -12.00
CA MET A 470 -55.15 -2.85 -11.47
C MET A 470 -56.47 -2.09 -11.26
N GLY A 471 -56.53 -0.78 -11.54
CA GLY A 471 -57.62 0.09 -11.09
C GLY A 471 -58.81 0.31 -12.03
N MET A 472 -58.87 -0.26 -13.24
CA MET A 472 -59.91 0.11 -14.22
C MET A 472 -60.44 -1.07 -15.06
N HIS A 473 -60.88 -2.15 -14.42
CA HIS A 473 -61.90 -3.02 -15.02
C HIS A 473 -63.27 -2.61 -14.48
N GLY A 474 -63.87 -1.61 -15.16
CA GLY A 474 -65.29 -1.32 -15.00
C GLY A 474 -66.14 -2.55 -15.41
N PRO A 475 -67.36 -2.67 -14.88
CA PRO A 475 -68.23 -3.81 -15.15
C PRO A 475 -68.49 -3.95 -16.65
N MET A 476 -68.00 -5.05 -17.23
CA MET A 476 -68.29 -5.48 -18.59
C MET A 476 -69.79 -5.73 -18.74
N PRO A 477 -70.51 -5.03 -19.64
CA PRO A 477 -71.86 -5.41 -20.00
C PRO A 477 -71.80 -6.64 -20.90
N GLY A 478 -72.52 -7.68 -20.51
CA GLY A 478 -72.49 -8.98 -21.15
C GLY A 478 -72.86 -8.94 -22.63
N TYR A 479 -72.12 -9.68 -23.44
CA TYR A 479 -72.61 -10.21 -24.70
C TYR A 479 -72.10 -11.63 -24.91
N SER A 480 -73.08 -12.51 -25.08
CA SER A 480 -72.97 -13.84 -25.67
C SER A 480 -72.32 -13.80 -27.05
N ALA A 481 -71.52 -14.83 -27.33
CA ALA A 481 -71.43 -15.59 -28.58
C ALA A 481 -69.96 -15.94 -28.96
N LEU A 482 -69.70 -17.24 -29.01
CA LEU A 482 -68.68 -17.94 -29.82
C LEU A 482 -68.85 -17.59 -31.33
N PRO A 483 -68.01 -18.04 -32.30
CA PRO A 483 -66.70 -18.74 -32.35
C PRO A 483 -65.75 -18.00 -33.39
N PRO A 484 -64.85 -18.59 -34.22
CA PRO A 484 -64.15 -19.88 -34.22
C PRO A 484 -62.61 -19.81 -34.40
N VAL A 485 -62.04 -20.99 -34.18
CA VAL A 485 -60.72 -21.49 -34.60
C VAL A 485 -60.42 -21.18 -36.08
N PHE A 486 -59.28 -20.55 -36.38
CA PHE A 486 -58.54 -20.80 -37.62
C PHE A 486 -57.03 -20.66 -37.40
N ALA A 487 -56.32 -21.68 -37.89
CA ALA A 487 -54.89 -21.66 -38.17
C ALA A 487 -54.56 -20.57 -39.20
N ASN A 488 -53.33 -20.02 -39.19
CA ASN A 488 -52.29 -20.23 -40.22
C ASN A 488 -51.06 -19.31 -39.96
N PRO A 489 -49.99 -19.29 -40.80
CA PRO A 489 -48.61 -19.43 -40.33
C PRO A 489 -47.74 -18.21 -40.65
N TYR A 490 -46.43 -18.32 -40.37
CA TYR A 490 -45.31 -17.59 -40.96
C TYR A 490 -45.62 -16.43 -41.94
N SER A 491 -45.29 -15.20 -41.53
CA SER A 491 -44.62 -14.26 -42.43
C SER A 491 -43.75 -13.29 -41.63
N VAL A 492 -42.45 -13.46 -41.80
CA VAL A 492 -41.40 -12.49 -41.50
C VAL A 492 -41.68 -11.23 -42.33
N GLN A 493 -42.00 -10.12 -41.68
CA GLN A 493 -41.92 -8.81 -42.32
C GLN A 493 -41.25 -7.84 -41.36
N GLN A 494 -40.04 -7.43 -41.74
CA GLN A 494 -39.27 -6.35 -41.14
C GLN A 494 -40.16 -5.12 -40.97
N GLN A 495 -40.46 -4.75 -39.72
CA GLN A 495 -40.94 -3.41 -39.40
C GLN A 495 -39.73 -2.54 -39.07
N SER A 496 -39.44 -1.64 -39.99
CA SER A 496 -38.63 -0.45 -39.79
C SER A 496 -39.16 0.35 -38.58
N PHE A 497 -38.29 0.48 -37.58
CA PHE A 497 -38.49 1.37 -36.42
C PHE A 497 -38.69 2.81 -36.90
N MET A 498 -39.91 3.32 -36.72
CA MET A 498 -40.18 4.76 -36.71
C MET A 498 -39.65 5.36 -35.41
N PRO A 499 -38.98 6.52 -35.43
CA PRO A 499 -38.59 7.21 -34.21
C PRO A 499 -39.85 7.77 -33.55
N MET A 500 -40.20 7.23 -32.38
CA MET A 500 -41.22 7.79 -31.50
C MET A 500 -40.84 9.23 -31.14
N ALA A 501 -41.63 10.18 -31.66
CA ALA A 501 -41.60 11.56 -31.24
C ALA A 501 -42.02 11.65 -29.78
N TYR A 502 -41.13 12.15 -28.93
CA TYR A 502 -41.44 12.45 -27.54
C TYR A 502 -42.53 13.51 -27.46
N PRO A 503 -43.53 13.36 -26.57
CA PRO A 503 -44.50 14.42 -26.32
C PRO A 503 -43.81 15.64 -25.67
N PRO A 504 -44.29 16.87 -25.94
CA PRO A 504 -43.70 18.09 -25.41
C PRO A 504 -43.82 18.16 -23.89
N ILE A 505 -42.69 18.45 -23.24
CA ILE A 505 -42.59 18.76 -21.81
C ILE A 505 -43.44 20.00 -21.51
N PRO A 506 -44.36 19.98 -20.53
CA PRO A 506 -45.11 21.16 -20.16
C PRO A 506 -44.19 22.22 -19.54
N PRO A 507 -44.43 23.52 -19.81
CA PRO A 507 -43.61 24.61 -19.29
C PRO A 507 -43.70 24.67 -17.76
N GLN A 508 -42.54 24.65 -17.10
CA GLN A 508 -42.47 24.88 -15.66
C GLN A 508 -42.88 26.32 -15.33
N PRO A 509 -43.63 26.54 -14.23
CA PRO A 509 -43.99 27.88 -13.79
C PRO A 509 -42.76 28.66 -13.30
N PRO A 510 -42.73 29.99 -13.48
CA PRO A 510 -41.61 30.82 -13.05
C PRO A 510 -41.52 30.85 -11.52
N MET A 511 -40.43 30.30 -10.99
CA MET A 511 -40.03 30.49 -9.60
C MET A 511 -39.66 31.95 -9.38
N GLY A 512 -40.64 32.73 -8.91
CA GLY A 512 -40.45 34.09 -8.45
C GLY A 512 -39.67 34.13 -7.13
N TYR A 513 -38.37 34.39 -7.20
CA TYR A 513 -37.58 34.72 -6.02
C TYR A 513 -37.87 36.17 -5.60
N LYS A 514 -38.82 36.34 -4.69
CA LYS A 514 -38.91 37.51 -3.82
C LYS A 514 -39.31 37.06 -2.41
N GLN A 515 -38.34 36.94 -1.51
CA GLN A 515 -38.57 37.32 -0.11
C GLN A 515 -37.25 37.52 0.61
N ALA A 516 -37.02 38.78 1.00
CA ALA A 516 -35.99 39.17 1.93
C ALA A 516 -36.33 38.57 3.30
N HIS A 517 -35.40 37.82 3.88
CA HIS A 517 -35.50 37.40 5.28
C HIS A 517 -35.23 38.60 6.18
N HIS A 518 -36.29 39.12 6.81
CA HIS A 518 -36.18 39.90 8.03
C HIS A 518 -35.76 38.97 9.18
N MET A 519 -34.68 39.32 9.88
CA MET A 519 -34.32 38.71 11.15
C MET A 519 -35.29 39.17 12.25
N PRO A 520 -35.84 38.27 13.09
CA PRO A 520 -36.46 38.67 14.33
C PRO A 520 -35.39 38.83 15.43
N ALA A 521 -35.57 39.91 16.19
CA ALA A 521 -34.75 40.34 17.31
C ALA A 521 -34.80 39.35 18.50
N ALA A 522 -33.69 39.30 19.23
CA ALA A 522 -33.53 38.53 20.46
C ALA A 522 -34.49 39.01 21.57
N PRO A 523 -35.15 38.11 22.32
CA PRO A 523 -35.89 38.50 23.51
C PRO A 523 -34.96 38.66 24.72
N ALA A 524 -35.23 39.72 25.47
CA ALA A 524 -34.53 40.10 26.69
C ALA A 524 -34.78 39.09 27.84
N MET A 525 -33.73 38.84 28.62
CA MET A 525 -33.78 38.08 29.87
C MET A 525 -34.35 38.93 31.00
N PRO A 526 -35.33 38.46 31.78
CA PRO A 526 -35.62 39.01 33.10
C PRO A 526 -34.92 38.19 34.19
N THR A 527 -34.14 38.92 34.97
CA THR A 527 -33.65 38.59 36.31
C THR A 527 -34.84 38.39 37.26
N ALA A 528 -34.97 37.21 37.89
CA ALA A 528 -35.63 37.06 39.20
C ALA A 528 -35.25 35.73 39.86
N LEU A 529 -34.68 35.82 41.07
CA LEU A 529 -34.58 34.75 42.06
C LEU A 529 -35.97 34.38 42.60
N PRO A 530 -36.20 33.11 42.98
CA PRO A 530 -36.62 32.88 44.36
C PRO A 530 -36.07 31.59 45.02
N THR A 531 -35.51 31.78 46.21
CA THR A 531 -35.94 31.21 47.51
C THR A 531 -36.56 29.79 47.58
N ARG A 532 -35.81 28.89 48.24
CA ARG A 532 -36.20 27.81 49.20
C ARG A 532 -36.90 26.53 48.67
N PRO A 533 -36.38 25.33 49.01
CA PRO A 533 -37.01 24.05 48.67
C PRO A 533 -37.94 23.54 49.79
N PRO A 534 -39.03 22.83 49.44
CA PRO A 534 -39.56 21.77 50.31
C PRO A 534 -39.56 20.40 49.62
N GLU A 535 -39.13 19.42 50.41
CA GLU A 535 -39.58 18.03 50.49
C GLU A 535 -39.52 17.11 49.24
N GLN A 536 -38.64 16.12 49.35
CA GLN A 536 -38.53 14.95 48.49
C GLN A 536 -39.72 14.00 48.68
N PRO A 537 -40.29 13.42 47.60
CA PRO A 537 -41.01 12.16 47.69
C PRO A 537 -40.03 10.99 47.72
N ARG A 538 -40.30 10.04 48.62
CA ARG A 538 -39.56 8.79 48.82
C ARG A 538 -39.62 7.94 47.55
N PHE A 539 -38.45 7.57 47.03
CA PHE A 539 -38.34 6.52 46.03
C PHE A 539 -38.60 5.15 46.67
N HIS A 540 -39.56 4.42 46.11
CA HIS A 540 -39.74 3.00 46.38
C HIS A 540 -38.51 2.22 45.87
N THR A 541 -37.98 1.38 46.75
CA THR A 541 -36.96 0.36 46.47
C THR A 541 -37.45 -0.63 45.40
N PRO A 542 -36.66 -0.93 44.36
CA PRO A 542 -36.98 -2.02 43.45
C PRO A 542 -36.74 -3.38 44.14
N PRO A 543 -37.55 -4.41 43.82
CA PRO A 543 -37.44 -5.72 44.45
C PRO A 543 -36.12 -6.40 44.10
N GLU A 544 -35.43 -6.81 45.16
CA GLU A 544 -34.26 -7.65 45.22
C GLU A 544 -34.59 -9.04 44.63
N GLY A 545 -34.05 -9.40 43.45
CA GLY A 545 -34.36 -10.72 42.89
C GLY A 545 -33.80 -11.12 41.52
N ALA A 546 -33.14 -10.27 40.75
CA ALA A 546 -32.56 -10.67 39.47
C ALA A 546 -31.03 -10.59 39.50
N LYS A 547 -30.38 -11.70 39.87
CA LYS A 547 -28.93 -11.87 39.66
C LYS A 547 -28.68 -11.83 38.16
N ALA A 548 -28.10 -10.74 37.66
CA ALA A 548 -27.61 -10.67 36.29
C ALA A 548 -26.70 -11.88 36.03
N PRO A 549 -26.90 -12.62 34.92
CA PRO A 549 -26.03 -13.75 34.60
C PRO A 549 -24.59 -13.25 34.48
N ILE A 550 -23.73 -13.80 35.34
CA ILE A 550 -22.28 -13.57 35.28
C ILE A 550 -21.82 -14.25 33.97
N LEU A 551 -21.76 -13.48 32.89
CA LEU A 551 -21.19 -13.94 31.63
C LEU A 551 -19.72 -14.27 31.89
N SER A 552 -19.44 -15.58 31.89
CA SER A 552 -18.12 -16.19 32.06
C SER A 552 -17.08 -15.43 31.25
N SER A 553 -16.01 -15.02 31.94
CA SER A 553 -14.89 -14.25 31.40
C SER A 553 -14.23 -14.96 30.21
N SER A 554 -14.14 -14.25 29.08
CA SER A 554 -13.36 -14.54 27.88
C SER A 554 -13.75 -15.77 27.05
N PRO A 555 -14.37 -15.55 25.87
CA PRO A 555 -14.60 -16.58 24.84
C PRO A 555 -13.34 -17.27 24.27
N LEU A 556 -12.15 -16.80 24.66
CA LEU A 556 -10.85 -17.31 24.19
C LEU A 556 -9.95 -17.77 25.34
N ASP A 557 -10.49 -17.94 26.56
CA ASP A 557 -9.72 -18.41 27.74
C ASP A 557 -9.64 -19.94 27.87
N GLY A 558 -10.00 -20.68 26.82
CA GLY A 558 -9.68 -22.09 26.72
C GLY A 558 -8.17 -22.27 26.59
N LYS A 559 -7.58 -23.09 27.46
CA LYS A 559 -6.16 -23.55 27.43
C LYS A 559 -5.73 -24.13 26.07
N SER A 560 -6.66 -24.32 25.14
CA SER A 560 -6.44 -24.65 23.75
C SER A 560 -6.42 -23.38 22.91
N HIS A 561 -5.26 -22.73 22.77
CA HIS A 561 -4.99 -21.86 21.63
C HIS A 561 -4.95 -22.73 20.37
N THR A 562 -6.12 -23.04 19.84
CA THR A 562 -6.24 -24.01 18.74
C THR A 562 -5.65 -23.43 17.46
N ARG A 563 -5.17 -24.30 16.58
CA ARG A 563 -4.73 -23.90 15.23
C ARG A 563 -5.82 -23.14 14.47
N SER A 564 -7.09 -23.41 14.78
CA SER A 564 -8.24 -22.68 14.26
C SER A 564 -8.24 -21.21 14.65
N ASP A 565 -7.88 -20.87 15.90
CA ASP A 565 -7.82 -19.48 16.35
C ASP A 565 -6.73 -18.69 15.65
N VAL A 566 -5.56 -19.32 15.41
CA VAL A 566 -4.47 -18.72 14.63
C VAL A 566 -4.91 -18.49 13.18
N ARG A 567 -5.55 -19.49 12.55
CA ARG A 567 -6.05 -19.36 11.18
C ARG A 567 -7.13 -18.27 11.06
N GLY A 568 -8.07 -18.22 12.01
CA GLY A 568 -9.12 -17.20 12.07
C GLY A 568 -8.54 -15.79 12.25
N PHE A 569 -7.54 -15.65 13.13
CA PHE A 569 -6.81 -14.40 13.29
C PHE A 569 -6.11 -13.96 12.00
N LEU A 570 -5.37 -14.85 11.34
CA LEU A 570 -4.60 -14.50 10.14
C LEU A 570 -5.51 -14.17 8.95
N THR A 571 -6.63 -14.89 8.81
CA THR A 571 -7.63 -14.60 7.75
C THR A 571 -8.24 -13.22 7.97
N TRP A 572 -8.71 -12.94 9.19
CA TRP A 572 -9.18 -11.61 9.58
C TRP A 572 -8.10 -10.54 9.32
N LEU A 573 -6.85 -10.82 9.67
CA LEU A 573 -5.76 -9.88 9.51
C LEU A 573 -5.52 -9.51 8.05
N VAL A 574 -5.53 -10.48 7.14
CA VAL A 574 -5.38 -10.27 5.68
C VAL A 574 -6.54 -9.45 5.12
N GLU A 575 -7.77 -9.73 5.55
CA GLU A 575 -8.97 -8.96 5.15
C GLU A 575 -8.91 -7.49 5.58
N GLN A 576 -8.23 -7.18 6.68
CA GLN A 576 -8.09 -5.80 7.18
C GLN A 576 -7.00 -4.99 6.46
N GLN A 577 -6.13 -5.60 5.65
CA GLN A 577 -5.05 -4.88 4.98
C GLN A 577 -5.50 -4.28 3.65
N SER A 578 -4.90 -3.14 3.28
CA SER A 578 -5.02 -2.57 1.94
C SER A 578 -4.39 -3.49 0.90
N GLU A 579 -4.91 -3.44 -0.33
CA GLU A 579 -4.49 -4.31 -1.45
C GLU A 579 -2.96 -4.34 -1.67
N GLU A 580 -2.27 -3.22 -1.41
CA GLU A 580 -0.80 -3.10 -1.49
C GLU A 580 -0.06 -3.97 -0.46
N ASP A 581 -0.59 -4.06 0.76
CA ASP A 581 0.03 -4.79 1.88
C ASP A 581 -0.48 -6.23 1.96
N THR A 582 -1.65 -6.54 1.36
CA THR A 582 -2.32 -7.84 1.44
C THR A 582 -1.39 -9.00 1.08
N LEU A 583 -0.57 -8.86 0.03
CA LEU A 583 0.36 -9.92 -0.40
C LEU A 583 1.41 -10.28 0.68
N GLU A 584 1.88 -9.30 1.45
CA GLU A 584 2.87 -9.53 2.49
C GLU A 584 2.26 -10.24 3.70
N TYR A 585 1.01 -9.93 4.01
CA TYR A 585 0.27 -10.58 5.08
C TYR A 585 -0.20 -11.98 4.68
N ILE A 586 -0.55 -12.23 3.41
CA ILE A 586 -0.78 -13.58 2.88
C ILE A 586 0.49 -14.43 3.03
N ARG A 587 1.64 -13.91 2.58
CA ARG A 587 2.91 -14.63 2.75
C ARG A 587 3.23 -14.89 4.23
N THR A 588 2.96 -13.90 5.09
CA THR A 588 3.14 -14.05 6.54
C THR A 588 2.22 -15.11 7.11
N GLN A 589 0.95 -15.15 6.68
CA GLN A 589 -0.01 -16.18 7.04
C GLN A 589 0.48 -17.57 6.64
N ASP A 590 0.94 -17.74 5.40
CA ASP A 590 1.43 -19.03 4.90
C ASP A 590 2.60 -19.55 5.74
N VAL A 591 3.58 -18.69 6.03
CA VAL A 591 4.73 -19.05 6.86
C VAL A 591 4.31 -19.38 8.30
N ILE A 592 3.41 -18.60 8.90
CA ILE A 592 2.94 -18.87 10.27
C ILE A 592 2.21 -20.21 10.34
N LEU A 593 1.38 -20.52 9.34
CA LEU A 593 0.63 -21.77 9.29
C LEU A 593 1.50 -22.99 8.98
N ASP A 594 2.52 -22.83 8.13
CA ASP A 594 3.49 -23.85 7.76
C ASP A 594 4.40 -24.21 8.94
N GLN A 595 4.96 -23.21 9.62
CA GLN A 595 5.81 -23.39 10.81
C GLN A 595 5.02 -23.77 12.08
N MET A 596 3.69 -23.87 11.96
CA MET A 596 2.77 -24.16 13.04
C MET A 596 2.96 -23.27 14.29
N TRP A 597 3.32 -22.01 14.09
CA TRP A 597 3.54 -21.11 15.22
C TRP A 597 2.24 -20.88 15.98
N THR A 598 2.35 -20.95 17.31
CA THR A 598 1.22 -20.80 18.21
C THR A 598 0.87 -19.33 18.44
N VAL A 599 -0.28 -19.09 19.07
CA VAL A 599 -0.66 -17.75 19.54
C VAL A 599 0.42 -17.12 20.42
N ASP A 600 1.12 -17.91 21.24
CA ASP A 600 2.16 -17.39 22.12
C ASP A 600 3.44 -17.05 21.38
N ASP A 601 3.81 -17.81 20.34
CA ASP A 601 4.91 -17.45 19.44
C ASP A 601 4.63 -16.14 18.73
N ILE A 602 3.41 -15.95 18.21
CA ILE A 602 2.96 -14.70 17.58
C ILE A 602 3.01 -13.52 18.56
N LYS A 603 2.66 -13.73 19.84
CA LYS A 603 2.83 -12.69 20.88
C LYS A 603 4.30 -12.40 21.15
N GLN A 604 5.15 -13.42 21.19
CA GLN A 604 6.59 -13.29 21.43
C GLN A 604 7.31 -12.61 20.26
N MET A 605 6.81 -12.76 19.03
CA MET A 605 7.33 -12.11 17.84
C MET A 605 7.38 -10.58 17.89
N ALA A 606 6.57 -9.94 18.74
CA ALA A 606 6.72 -8.51 18.98
C ALA A 606 8.05 -8.14 19.68
N ASN A 607 8.67 -9.09 20.38
CA ASN A 607 9.97 -8.94 21.00
C ASN A 607 11.07 -9.37 20.03
N ARG A 608 11.95 -8.41 19.68
CA ARG A 608 13.07 -8.63 18.75
C ARG A 608 14.10 -9.65 19.24
N THR A 609 14.13 -9.92 20.54
CA THR A 609 15.05 -10.91 21.12
C THR A 609 14.45 -12.31 21.19
N SER A 610 13.18 -12.48 20.81
CA SER A 610 12.55 -13.80 20.82
C SER A 610 13.11 -14.68 19.70
N ILE A 611 13.13 -15.99 19.95
CA ILE A 611 13.54 -17.00 18.97
C ILE A 611 12.58 -16.95 17.78
N ALA A 612 11.27 -16.94 18.05
CA ALA A 612 10.21 -16.85 17.03
C ALA A 612 10.38 -15.63 16.09
N TYR A 613 10.69 -14.44 16.62
CA TYR A 613 10.99 -13.27 15.78
C TYR A 613 12.24 -13.47 14.91
N THR A 614 13.28 -14.06 15.50
CA THR A 614 14.56 -14.26 14.83
C THR A 614 14.45 -15.28 13.70
N GLU A 615 13.69 -16.35 13.90
CA GLU A 615 13.38 -17.34 12.86
C GLU A 615 12.52 -16.75 11.76
N ALA A 616 11.53 -15.94 12.10
CA ALA A 616 10.63 -15.34 11.13
C ALA A 616 11.34 -14.37 10.15
N ILE A 617 12.35 -13.64 10.59
CA ILE A 617 13.09 -12.68 9.75
C ILE A 617 14.26 -13.33 8.99
N LYS A 618 14.87 -14.38 9.55
CA LYS A 618 16.01 -15.03 8.90
C LYS A 618 15.58 -15.85 7.69
N GLU A 619 16.54 -16.16 6.83
CA GLU A 619 16.36 -17.20 5.82
C GLU A 619 16.03 -18.53 6.52
N PRO A 620 15.02 -19.28 6.05
CA PRO A 620 14.40 -19.16 4.72
C PRO A 620 13.17 -18.24 4.64
N HIS A 621 12.60 -17.80 5.76
CA HIS A 621 11.27 -17.18 5.78
C HIS A 621 11.25 -15.72 5.33
N CYS A 622 12.27 -14.95 5.72
CA CYS A 622 12.47 -13.54 5.31
C CYS A 622 11.22 -12.66 5.41
N LEU A 623 10.42 -12.85 6.45
CA LEU A 623 9.24 -12.01 6.68
C LEU A 623 9.66 -10.58 7.03
N LYS A 624 8.86 -9.59 6.61
CA LYS A 624 9.18 -8.19 6.88
C LYS A 624 9.05 -7.88 8.37
N ASP A 625 10.11 -7.30 8.93
CA ASP A 625 10.19 -6.84 10.32
C ASP A 625 9.02 -5.93 10.74
N GLY A 626 8.52 -5.10 9.82
CA GLY A 626 7.35 -4.25 10.06
C GLY A 626 6.10 -5.05 10.38
N VAL A 627 5.82 -6.09 9.58
CA VAL A 627 4.62 -6.94 9.70
C VAL A 627 4.67 -7.73 11.00
N ILE A 628 5.78 -8.43 11.26
CA ILE A 628 5.94 -9.31 12.43
C ILE A 628 5.73 -8.55 13.75
N ARG A 629 6.27 -7.34 13.86
CA ARG A 629 6.12 -6.53 15.08
C ARG A 629 4.70 -6.04 15.32
N HIS A 630 3.90 -5.92 14.28
CA HIS A 630 2.51 -5.48 14.41
C HIS A 630 1.57 -6.64 14.78
N LEU A 631 1.93 -7.90 14.50
CA LEU A 631 1.07 -9.07 14.77
C LEU A 631 0.49 -9.09 16.18
N ARG A 632 1.26 -8.75 17.23
CA ARG A 632 0.75 -8.71 18.60
C ARG A 632 -0.35 -7.65 18.81
N LYS A 633 -0.16 -6.48 18.22
CA LYS A 633 -1.13 -5.38 18.31
C LYS A 633 -2.41 -5.77 17.56
N GLU A 634 -2.26 -6.28 16.35
CA GLU A 634 -3.38 -6.73 15.52
C GLU A 634 -4.13 -7.91 16.15
N PHE A 635 -3.42 -8.84 16.80
CA PHE A 635 -4.04 -9.93 17.56
C PHE A 635 -4.91 -9.43 18.72
N THR A 636 -4.51 -8.32 19.35
CA THR A 636 -5.33 -7.69 20.40
C THR A 636 -6.61 -7.08 19.82
N GLN A 637 -6.52 -6.47 18.64
CA GLN A 637 -7.68 -5.93 17.91
C GLN A 637 -8.62 -7.05 17.44
N TYR A 638 -8.06 -8.14 16.92
CA TYR A 638 -8.82 -9.33 16.55
C TYR A 638 -9.67 -9.83 17.72
N LYS A 639 -9.07 -10.00 18.91
CA LYS A 639 -9.81 -10.41 20.12
C LYS A 639 -10.96 -9.46 20.47
N GLN A 640 -10.78 -8.16 20.28
CA GLN A 640 -11.85 -7.18 20.51
C GLN A 640 -12.96 -7.33 19.47
N SER A 641 -12.60 -7.53 18.20
CA SER A 641 -13.58 -7.73 17.11
C SER A 641 -14.42 -9.00 17.32
N VAL A 642 -13.79 -10.11 17.74
CA VAL A 642 -14.49 -11.37 18.03
C VAL A 642 -15.43 -11.21 19.22
N ARG A 643 -15.01 -10.50 20.28
CA ARG A 643 -15.88 -10.20 21.42
C ARG A 643 -17.07 -9.32 21.02
N ALA A 644 -16.86 -8.34 20.17
CA ALA A 644 -17.92 -7.48 19.67
C ALA A 644 -18.94 -8.28 18.84
N LYS A 645 -18.47 -9.12 17.91
CA LYS A 645 -19.33 -10.02 17.12
C LYS A 645 -20.13 -10.98 17.99
N LEU A 646 -19.49 -11.63 18.97
CA LEU A 646 -20.18 -12.52 19.89
C LEU A 646 -21.21 -11.79 20.77
N ALA A 647 -20.93 -10.55 21.17
CA ALA A 647 -21.88 -9.72 21.91
C ALA A 647 -23.07 -9.31 21.04
N GLU A 648 -22.83 -8.99 19.77
CA GLU A 648 -23.88 -8.68 18.79
C GLU A 648 -24.76 -9.91 18.52
N GLU A 649 -24.16 -11.08 18.30
CA GLU A 649 -24.88 -12.35 18.13
C GLU A 649 -25.69 -12.73 19.37
N ALA A 650 -25.12 -12.54 20.57
CA ALA A 650 -25.84 -12.77 21.83
C ALA A 650 -27.03 -11.80 21.99
N SER A 651 -26.83 -10.53 21.65
CA SER A 651 -27.89 -9.51 21.64
C SER A 651 -28.98 -9.85 20.62
N ALA A 652 -28.60 -10.31 19.42
CA ALA A 652 -29.53 -10.73 18.37
C ALA A 652 -30.35 -11.95 18.81
N LYS A 653 -29.72 -12.96 19.43
CA LYS A 653 -30.42 -14.12 20.01
C LYS A 653 -31.38 -13.71 21.13
N GLN A 654 -30.96 -12.80 21.99
CA GLN A 654 -31.83 -12.28 23.06
C GLN A 654 -33.01 -11.48 22.50
N ALA A 655 -32.80 -10.71 21.43
CA ALA A 655 -33.87 -9.98 20.76
C ALA A 655 -34.85 -10.92 20.04
N GLU A 656 -34.36 -11.98 19.41
CA GLU A 656 -35.18 -13.03 18.79
C GLU A 656 -35.99 -13.80 19.84
N GLU A 657 -35.37 -14.18 20.96
CA GLU A 657 -36.05 -14.81 22.08
C GLU A 657 -37.13 -13.90 22.69
N THR A 658 -36.82 -12.61 22.87
CA THR A 658 -37.80 -11.62 23.36
C THR A 658 -38.97 -11.48 22.39
N ARG A 659 -38.70 -11.47 21.07
CA ARG A 659 -39.73 -11.41 20.04
C ARG A 659 -40.61 -12.66 20.05
N ALA A 660 -40.02 -13.85 20.23
CA ALA A 660 -40.75 -15.11 20.36
C ALA A 660 -41.65 -15.12 21.61
N GLN A 661 -41.14 -14.63 22.75
CA GLN A 661 -41.91 -14.49 23.99
C GLN A 661 -43.09 -13.52 23.84
N MET A 662 -42.90 -12.37 23.17
CA MET A 662 -43.98 -11.43 22.88
C MET A 662 -45.04 -12.03 21.95
N ALA A 663 -44.63 -12.79 20.93
CA ALA A 663 -45.56 -13.48 20.04
C ALA A 663 -46.39 -14.54 20.79
N ALA A 664 -45.76 -15.32 21.68
CA ALA A 664 -46.45 -16.29 22.51
C ALA A 664 -47.46 -15.64 23.48
N ALA A 665 -47.08 -14.52 24.11
CA ALA A 665 -47.97 -13.77 25.00
C ALA A 665 -49.18 -13.18 24.25
N ALA A 666 -48.99 -12.66 23.04
CA ALA A 666 -50.08 -12.18 22.19
C ALA A 666 -51.04 -13.30 21.78
N GLY A 667 -50.52 -14.50 21.50
CA GLY A 667 -51.32 -15.68 21.22
C GLY A 667 -52.24 -16.10 22.38
N LEU A 668 -51.73 -16.06 23.62
CA LEU A 668 -52.53 -16.36 24.82
C LEU A 668 -53.62 -15.31 25.08
N ALA A 669 -53.32 -14.03 24.85
CA ALA A 669 -54.30 -12.96 25.01
C ALA A 669 -55.48 -13.08 24.03
N SER A 670 -55.23 -13.60 22.81
CA SER A 670 -56.27 -13.82 21.81
C SER A 670 -57.24 -14.97 22.15
N LEU A 671 -56.83 -15.93 22.98
CA LEU A 671 -57.67 -17.08 23.36
C LEU A 671 -58.53 -16.81 24.61
N GLY A 672 -58.20 -15.78 25.39
CA GLY A 672 -58.94 -15.40 26.59
C GLY A 672 -60.12 -14.45 26.37
N GLY A 673 -60.44 -14.08 25.13
CA GLY A 673 -61.51 -13.13 24.80
C GLY A 673 -62.90 -13.73 24.58
N ASP A 674 -63.03 -15.07 24.53
CA ASP A 674 -64.29 -15.79 24.29
C ASP A 674 -64.77 -16.60 25.52
N ILE A 675 -64.26 -16.29 26.71
CA ILE A 675 -64.78 -16.79 28.01
C ILE A 675 -65.38 -15.60 28.76
#